data_AF-A0A6N8FVD7-F1
#
_entry.id   AF-A0A6N8FVD7-F1
#
_cell.length_a   1.000
_cell.length_b   1.000
_cell.length_c   1.000
_cell.angle_alpha   90.00
_cell.angle_beta   90.00
_cell.angle_gamma   90.00
#
_symmetry.space_group_name_H-M   'P 1'
#
loop_
_entity.id
_entity.type
_entity.pdbx_description
1 polymer ?
#
loop_
_entity_poly.entity_id
_entity_poly.type
_entity_poly.pdbx_seq_one_letter_code
_entity_poly.pdbx_strand_id
1 'polypeptide(L)'
;MTQHDTASKLQKKDSTGKRSLKVHKATTKITAILTARQSLRLAWIGHVLTIAWAIAAAIATGGNWRLVQLWESHVQTMFFELRGPVAPPEDIVILAIDEPSLSIPKQLLEADPQKYAYLEPLKAWAWQRAAYAQVIEKLMAAGAKVVALDILFTNPSSYGTADDQQLAQVLQRYPGKVTLAAEYAEAEIYQGRLIQLIQPERLFWTEPHSIGTINFPLEADGKVHRFASTFPKLLSQQEEYPKDTLEELKDFPSFEEAVVKAANPTFVKPQAEYINFYGPAGTFEQISFWHVLDPDNWNTYLQGGRYFQDKIVMVGATAASLQDFHGAPFARSWLYPQRMSGVEIQANAIATLLYDRAITEGIPHTNTRSLFILLLVGGSAFLIKRSKRTVIQCASTLGIVICWISISYFSFIYGGLYFPVAVPLVAISLASFSYLGTGVASERLRKRSLHRSLERYASSPIVQEIISQQDDLQYLLEQRELATIRKLLGGRYKIVRVLGAGGFSETYVAEDKQRPGSPLCVVKQLKLASNNPKHFQLARRLFKLEAETLEKLGTHDQIPQLLAYFDEGEEFYLVQELIVGHPLSQEIPPGRPMQESTVITIIYELLQTLEFVHSHGVIHRDIKPSNIIRRHSDGKLVLIDFGAVKEVSNQLLDQEGQSSFTIGIGTQGYAPSEQCAGRVRYSSDIYALGMTGIRALTGLSPHELQLDANTGETLWMHKAQVSHEFAAVLCKMVRHDFTQRYQSALEALSDFEQLVNLHTSPLKIEDNLPVDDYDAPTARWGIATTEIADPNSTIVLPPQ
;
A
#
# COMPACT_ATOMS: atom_id res chain seq x y z
N MET A 1 81.14 12.67 39.80
CA MET A 1 79.84 12.77 40.49
C MET A 1 78.87 13.51 39.59
N THR A 2 77.83 12.82 39.15
CA THR A 2 76.85 13.20 38.14
C THR A 2 75.64 13.87 38.77
N GLN A 3 75.41 15.15 38.49
CA GLN A 3 74.12 15.83 38.62
C GLN A 3 74.04 16.90 37.53
N HIS A 4 73.66 16.50 36.31
CA HIS A 4 73.12 17.40 35.28
C HIS A 4 72.59 16.55 34.12
N ASP A 5 71.52 15.76 34.32
CA ASP A 5 70.85 15.15 33.15
C ASP A 5 69.38 14.71 33.32
N THR A 6 68.64 15.30 34.28
CA THR A 6 67.24 14.89 34.55
C THR A 6 66.17 15.90 34.12
N ALA A 7 66.54 17.09 33.61
CA ALA A 7 65.56 18.11 33.20
C ALA A 7 65.19 18.06 31.69
N SER A 8 66.03 17.51 30.82
CA SER A 8 65.80 17.55 29.35
C SER A 8 64.91 16.40 28.81
N LYS A 9 64.71 15.33 29.60
CA LYS A 9 63.93 14.14 29.19
C LYS A 9 62.43 14.22 29.48
N LEU A 10 61.97 15.18 30.28
CA LEU A 10 60.54 15.33 30.62
C LEU A 10 59.74 16.21 29.63
N GLN A 11 60.38 17.14 28.91
CA GLN A 11 59.68 17.97 27.89
C GLN A 11 59.56 17.30 26.50
N LYS A 12 60.39 16.31 26.16
CA LYS A 12 60.34 15.61 24.86
C LYS A 12 59.28 14.49 24.79
N LYS A 13 58.82 13.97 25.94
CA LYS A 13 57.80 12.91 26.03
C LYS A 13 56.37 13.45 25.89
N ASP A 14 56.15 14.71 26.23
CA ASP A 14 54.83 15.35 26.21
C ASP A 14 54.45 15.92 24.83
N SER A 15 55.45 16.29 24.02
CA SER A 15 55.26 16.77 22.64
C SER A 15 54.99 15.65 21.63
N THR A 16 55.55 14.46 21.86
CA THR A 16 55.34 13.26 21.04
C THR A 16 53.96 12.62 21.27
N GLY A 17 53.47 12.62 22.52
CA GLY A 17 52.10 12.23 22.86
C GLY A 17 51.03 13.16 22.25
N LYS A 18 51.24 14.48 22.30
CA LYS A 18 50.34 15.47 21.67
C LYS A 18 50.33 15.41 20.14
N ARG A 19 51.45 15.06 19.50
CA ARG A 19 51.54 14.88 18.03
C ARG A 19 50.86 13.59 17.58
N SER A 20 51.02 12.49 18.33
CA SER A 20 50.34 11.21 18.09
C SER A 20 48.81 11.32 18.23
N LEU A 21 48.32 12.00 19.28
CA LEU A 21 46.88 12.27 19.45
C LEU A 21 46.28 13.15 18.34
N LYS A 22 47.02 14.15 17.84
CA LYS A 22 46.57 15.00 16.72
C LYS A 22 46.48 14.21 15.40
N VAL A 23 47.43 13.33 15.13
CA VAL A 23 47.43 12.48 13.92
C VAL A 23 46.29 11.44 13.97
N HIS A 24 46.01 10.85 15.14
CA HIS A 24 44.87 9.95 15.35
C HIS A 24 43.50 10.67 15.23
N LYS A 25 43.35 11.90 15.76
CA LYS A 25 42.12 12.70 15.59
C LYS A 25 41.89 13.09 14.12
N ALA A 26 42.95 13.41 13.37
CA ALA A 26 42.87 13.78 11.96
C ALA A 26 42.46 12.60 11.05
N THR A 27 43.07 11.43 11.23
CA THR A 27 42.70 10.19 10.51
C THR A 27 41.28 9.72 10.82
N THR A 28 40.83 9.90 12.06
CA THR A 28 39.45 9.57 12.48
C THR A 28 38.40 10.49 11.84
N LYS A 29 38.67 11.80 11.78
CA LYS A 29 37.83 12.75 11.01
C LYS A 29 37.77 12.38 9.52
N ILE A 30 38.90 12.04 8.91
CA ILE A 30 38.96 11.66 7.48
C ILE A 30 38.14 10.39 7.21
N THR A 31 38.21 9.38 8.10
CA THR A 31 37.45 8.13 7.94
C THR A 31 35.93 8.33 8.09
N ALA A 32 35.51 9.18 9.04
CA ALA A 32 34.11 9.54 9.24
C ALA A 32 33.55 10.36 8.04
N ILE A 33 34.35 11.28 7.49
CA ILE A 33 33.99 12.05 6.30
C ILE A 33 33.88 11.14 5.07
N LEU A 34 34.78 10.18 4.90
CA LEU A 34 34.75 9.21 3.79
C LEU A 34 33.52 8.29 3.86
N THR A 35 33.16 7.80 5.04
CA THR A 35 31.97 6.95 5.23
C THR A 35 30.65 7.72 5.12
N ALA A 36 30.60 8.97 5.60
CA ALA A 36 29.46 9.87 5.35
C ALA A 36 29.28 10.12 3.85
N ARG A 37 30.38 10.41 3.12
CA ARG A 37 30.38 10.54 1.65
C ARG A 37 29.96 9.25 0.95
N GLN A 38 30.38 8.08 1.43
CA GLN A 38 29.91 6.79 0.90
C GLN A 38 28.41 6.59 1.12
N SER A 39 27.88 6.89 2.31
CA SER A 39 26.44 6.79 2.59
C SER A 39 25.58 7.71 1.71
N LEU A 40 26.09 8.93 1.44
CA LEU A 40 25.48 9.89 0.52
C LEU A 40 25.57 9.41 -0.94
N ARG A 41 26.72 8.83 -1.34
CA ARG A 41 26.88 8.21 -2.66
C ARG A 41 25.92 7.06 -2.88
N LEU A 42 25.69 6.18 -1.88
CA LEU A 42 24.71 5.11 -2.01
C LEU A 42 23.27 5.63 -2.15
N ALA A 43 22.89 6.66 -1.38
CA ALA A 43 21.58 7.29 -1.54
C ALA A 43 21.41 7.91 -2.94
N TRP A 44 22.47 8.54 -3.46
CA TRP A 44 22.50 9.07 -4.83
C TRP A 44 22.39 7.96 -5.89
N ILE A 45 23.11 6.85 -5.72
CA ILE A 45 22.99 5.66 -6.59
C ILE A 45 21.55 5.15 -6.62
N GLY A 46 20.86 5.12 -5.47
CA GLY A 46 19.44 4.74 -5.41
C GLY A 46 18.56 5.63 -6.30
N HIS A 47 18.78 6.95 -6.27
CA HIS A 47 18.06 7.89 -7.14
C HIS A 47 18.38 7.69 -8.62
N VAL A 48 19.65 7.51 -8.97
CA VAL A 48 20.07 7.24 -10.35
C VAL A 48 19.43 5.96 -10.86
N LEU A 49 19.42 4.89 -10.06
CA LEU A 49 18.79 3.61 -10.43
C LEU A 49 17.28 3.76 -10.63
N THR A 50 16.57 4.48 -9.75
CA THR A 50 15.12 4.70 -9.92
C THR A 50 14.80 5.47 -11.21
N ILE A 51 15.59 6.49 -11.55
CA ILE A 51 15.42 7.26 -12.79
C ILE A 51 15.75 6.36 -14.00
N ALA A 52 16.82 5.57 -13.91
CA ALA A 52 17.20 4.63 -14.96
C ALA A 52 16.09 3.60 -15.22
N TRP A 53 15.44 3.07 -14.19
CA TRP A 53 14.32 2.14 -14.36
C TRP A 53 13.10 2.79 -15.00
N ALA A 54 12.76 4.03 -14.66
CA ALA A 54 11.67 4.76 -15.29
C ALA A 54 11.95 5.03 -16.78
N ILE A 55 13.18 5.43 -17.12
CA ILE A 55 13.61 5.64 -18.52
C ILE A 55 13.61 4.30 -19.28
N ALA A 56 14.17 3.24 -18.68
CA ALA A 56 14.20 1.91 -19.29
C ALA A 56 12.78 1.39 -19.57
N ALA A 57 11.84 1.60 -18.65
CA ALA A 57 10.44 1.24 -18.84
C ALA A 57 9.77 2.01 -19.99
N ALA A 58 10.04 3.32 -20.09
CA ALA A 58 9.54 4.16 -21.17
C ALA A 58 10.09 3.73 -22.54
N ILE A 59 11.39 3.41 -22.62
CA ILE A 59 12.04 2.89 -23.83
C ILE A 59 11.47 1.50 -24.17
N ALA A 60 11.36 0.60 -23.18
CA ALA A 60 10.86 -0.75 -23.39
C ALA A 60 9.42 -0.76 -23.90
N THR A 61 8.56 0.13 -23.39
CA THR A 61 7.16 0.26 -23.85
C THR A 61 7.04 0.93 -25.22
N GLY A 62 7.98 1.81 -25.55
CA GLY A 62 8.05 2.46 -26.87
C GLY A 62 8.70 1.58 -27.94
N GLY A 63 9.50 0.61 -27.52
CA GLY A 63 10.17 -0.34 -28.39
C GLY A 63 9.30 -1.54 -28.74
N ASN A 64 9.53 -2.13 -29.91
CA ASN A 64 8.81 -3.32 -30.38
C ASN A 64 9.48 -4.62 -29.88
N TRP A 65 9.78 -4.69 -28.58
CA TRP A 65 10.56 -5.80 -28.01
C TRP A 65 9.67 -7.02 -27.74
N ARG A 66 10.04 -8.17 -28.32
CA ARG A 66 9.28 -9.43 -28.19
C ARG A 66 9.00 -9.86 -26.75
N LEU A 67 9.95 -9.66 -25.84
CA LEU A 67 9.76 -10.01 -24.43
C LEU A 67 8.69 -9.13 -23.74
N VAL A 68 8.64 -7.84 -24.10
CA VAL A 68 7.63 -6.90 -23.58
C VAL A 68 6.25 -7.32 -24.10
N GLN A 69 6.13 -7.54 -25.41
CA GLN A 69 4.88 -8.04 -26.01
C GLN A 69 4.41 -9.36 -25.37
N LEU A 70 5.34 -10.27 -25.09
CA LEU A 70 5.02 -11.55 -24.45
C LEU A 70 4.42 -11.35 -23.06
N TRP A 71 5.00 -10.49 -22.22
CA TRP A 71 4.45 -10.25 -20.88
C TRP A 71 3.12 -9.50 -20.92
N GLU A 72 3.00 -8.52 -21.81
CA GLU A 72 1.76 -7.75 -21.97
C GLU A 72 0.60 -8.60 -22.50
N SER A 73 0.83 -9.47 -23.50
CA SER A 73 -0.18 -10.43 -23.99
C SER A 73 -0.60 -11.46 -22.93
N HIS A 74 0.32 -11.92 -22.09
CA HIS A 74 -0.03 -12.78 -20.94
C HIS A 74 -0.96 -12.06 -19.95
N VAL A 75 -0.71 -10.78 -19.65
CA VAL A 75 -1.60 -10.00 -18.77
C VAL A 75 -2.99 -9.84 -19.40
N GLN A 76 -3.05 -9.59 -20.71
CA GLN A 76 -4.32 -9.49 -21.42
C GLN A 76 -5.12 -10.81 -21.34
N THR A 77 -4.47 -11.95 -21.60
CA THR A 77 -5.08 -13.28 -21.38
C THR A 77 -5.58 -13.44 -19.95
N MET A 78 -4.77 -13.07 -18.95
CA MET A 78 -5.13 -13.17 -17.53
C MET A 78 -6.36 -12.33 -17.19
N PHE A 79 -6.52 -11.13 -17.77
CA PHE A 79 -7.68 -10.28 -17.52
C PHE A 79 -8.99 -10.92 -18.00
N PHE A 80 -8.97 -11.59 -19.16
CA PHE A 80 -10.12 -12.38 -19.60
C PHE A 80 -10.41 -13.53 -18.64
N GLU A 81 -9.39 -14.30 -18.26
CA GLU A 81 -9.57 -15.44 -17.34
C GLU A 81 -10.12 -15.03 -15.97
N LEU A 82 -9.66 -13.88 -15.44
CA LEU A 82 -10.16 -13.31 -14.20
C LEU A 82 -11.61 -12.81 -14.32
N ARG A 83 -12.00 -12.25 -15.48
CA ARG A 83 -13.39 -11.87 -15.75
C ARG A 83 -14.29 -13.10 -15.81
N GLY A 84 -13.80 -14.21 -16.35
CA GLY A 84 -14.59 -15.39 -16.62
C GLY A 84 -15.47 -15.26 -17.88
N PRO A 85 -16.20 -16.35 -18.22
CA PRO A 85 -17.09 -16.37 -19.36
C PRO A 85 -18.29 -15.43 -19.16
N VAL A 86 -18.72 -14.81 -20.26
CA VAL A 86 -19.89 -13.93 -20.37
C VAL A 86 -20.79 -14.51 -21.46
N ALA A 87 -22.11 -14.41 -21.26
CA ALA A 87 -23.08 -14.90 -22.24
C ALA A 87 -22.84 -14.27 -23.63
N PRO A 88 -22.69 -15.09 -24.69
CA PRO A 88 -22.57 -14.60 -26.05
C PRO A 88 -23.92 -14.13 -26.61
N PRO A 89 -23.92 -13.36 -27.70
CA PRO A 89 -25.13 -13.05 -28.42
C PRO A 89 -25.82 -14.30 -29.00
N GLU A 90 -27.14 -14.40 -28.84
CA GLU A 90 -27.93 -15.55 -29.33
C GLU A 90 -28.18 -15.49 -30.86
N ASP A 91 -27.93 -14.34 -31.49
CA ASP A 91 -28.10 -14.10 -32.92
C ASP A 91 -26.90 -14.56 -33.77
N ILE A 92 -25.86 -15.12 -33.15
CA ILE A 92 -24.72 -15.73 -33.83
C ILE A 92 -24.69 -17.22 -33.46
N VAL A 93 -24.75 -18.08 -34.46
CA VAL A 93 -24.72 -19.53 -34.27
C VAL A 93 -23.68 -20.17 -35.18
N ILE A 94 -22.99 -21.19 -34.66
CA ILE A 94 -22.02 -21.97 -35.42
C ILE A 94 -22.69 -23.25 -35.90
N LEU A 95 -22.77 -23.42 -37.21
CA LEU A 95 -23.04 -24.70 -37.86
C LEU A 95 -21.71 -25.46 -38.00
N ALA A 96 -21.46 -26.31 -37.01
CA ALA A 96 -20.20 -26.99 -36.77
C ALA A 96 -19.97 -28.18 -37.71
N ILE A 97 -18.84 -28.17 -38.43
CA ILE A 97 -18.26 -29.36 -39.06
C ILE A 97 -17.49 -30.11 -37.98
N ASP A 98 -18.24 -30.88 -37.21
CA ASP A 98 -17.79 -31.65 -36.05
C ASP A 98 -17.57 -33.14 -36.38
N GLU A 99 -17.02 -33.90 -35.44
CA GLU A 99 -16.79 -35.35 -35.62
C GLU A 99 -18.08 -36.12 -35.97
N PRO A 100 -19.25 -35.83 -35.36
CA PRO A 100 -20.54 -36.36 -35.81
C PRO A 100 -20.84 -36.09 -37.29
N SER A 101 -20.66 -34.86 -37.77
CA SER A 101 -20.90 -34.50 -39.17
C SER A 101 -19.99 -35.26 -40.14
N LEU A 102 -18.76 -35.58 -39.73
CA LEU A 102 -17.80 -36.32 -40.55
C LEU A 102 -18.05 -37.85 -40.55
N SER A 103 -18.68 -38.39 -39.52
CA SER A 103 -18.76 -39.85 -39.30
C SER A 103 -20.17 -40.42 -39.44
N ILE A 104 -21.20 -39.76 -38.91
CA ILE A 104 -22.58 -40.27 -38.87
C ILE A 104 -23.18 -40.43 -40.28
N PRO A 105 -23.06 -39.45 -41.21
CA PRO A 105 -23.63 -39.58 -42.55
C PRO A 105 -23.16 -40.85 -43.28
N LYS A 106 -21.86 -41.15 -43.20
CA LYS A 106 -21.28 -42.36 -43.79
C LYS A 106 -21.88 -43.63 -43.17
N GLN A 107 -21.98 -43.70 -41.85
CA GLN A 107 -22.54 -44.87 -41.15
C GLN A 107 -24.01 -45.10 -41.49
N LEU A 108 -24.81 -44.04 -41.56
CA LEU A 108 -26.23 -44.13 -41.91
C LEU A 108 -26.42 -44.56 -43.37
N LEU A 109 -25.66 -43.98 -44.30
CA LEU A 109 -25.66 -44.38 -45.70
C LEU A 109 -25.25 -45.84 -45.90
N GLU A 110 -24.28 -46.34 -45.14
CA GLU A 110 -23.86 -47.76 -45.17
C GLU A 110 -24.94 -48.69 -44.60
N ALA A 111 -25.72 -48.24 -43.62
CA ALA A 111 -26.80 -49.01 -43.02
C ALA A 111 -28.05 -49.10 -43.91
N ASP A 112 -28.48 -48.00 -44.52
CA ASP A 112 -29.61 -47.95 -45.45
C ASP A 112 -29.43 -46.84 -46.51
N PRO A 113 -28.84 -47.16 -47.67
CA PRO A 113 -28.57 -46.17 -48.72
C PRO A 113 -29.82 -45.50 -49.28
N GLN A 114 -30.98 -46.19 -49.27
CA GLN A 114 -32.21 -45.63 -49.83
C GLN A 114 -32.86 -44.65 -48.87
N LYS A 115 -32.93 -45.00 -47.59
CA LYS A 115 -33.52 -44.13 -46.56
C LYS A 115 -32.69 -42.85 -46.36
N TYR A 116 -31.36 -42.95 -46.37
CA TYR A 116 -30.47 -41.83 -46.05
C TYR A 116 -29.83 -41.17 -47.28
N ALA A 117 -30.42 -41.34 -48.48
CA ALA A 117 -29.87 -40.81 -49.73
C ALA A 117 -29.62 -39.28 -49.71
N TYR A 118 -30.35 -38.52 -48.88
CA TYR A 118 -30.15 -37.08 -48.69
C TYR A 118 -28.80 -36.73 -48.03
N LEU A 119 -28.13 -37.68 -47.38
CA LEU A 119 -26.81 -37.51 -46.78
C LEU A 119 -25.65 -37.85 -47.74
N GLU A 120 -25.94 -38.30 -48.96
CA GLU A 120 -24.91 -38.68 -49.95
C GLU A 120 -23.84 -37.59 -50.15
N PRO A 121 -24.18 -36.28 -50.21
CA PRO A 121 -23.19 -35.21 -50.32
C PRO A 121 -22.16 -35.14 -49.18
N LEU A 122 -22.47 -35.73 -48.01
CA LEU A 122 -21.59 -35.78 -46.82
C LEU A 122 -20.81 -37.10 -46.68
N LYS A 123 -20.91 -38.02 -47.64
CA LYS A 123 -20.36 -39.38 -47.53
C LYS A 123 -18.86 -39.44 -47.28
N ALA A 124 -18.09 -38.53 -47.87
CA ALA A 124 -16.63 -38.49 -47.74
C ALA A 124 -16.12 -37.04 -47.69
N TRP A 125 -15.15 -36.79 -46.79
CA TRP A 125 -14.46 -35.50 -46.70
C TRP A 125 -13.33 -35.40 -47.75
N ALA A 126 -13.13 -34.29 -48.46
CA ALA A 126 -13.95 -33.08 -48.48
C ALA A 126 -15.32 -33.32 -49.15
N TRP A 127 -16.37 -32.71 -48.57
CA TRP A 127 -17.75 -32.91 -49.02
C TRP A 127 -18.05 -32.31 -50.40
N GLN A 128 -19.10 -32.82 -51.05
CA GLN A 128 -19.64 -32.26 -52.29
C GLN A 128 -20.11 -30.82 -52.08
N ARG A 129 -19.93 -29.97 -53.08
CA ARG A 129 -20.42 -28.58 -53.09
C ARG A 129 -21.95 -28.53 -52.97
N ALA A 130 -22.65 -29.54 -53.48
CA ALA A 130 -24.08 -29.76 -53.31
C ALA A 130 -24.53 -29.75 -51.83
N ALA A 131 -23.71 -30.23 -50.89
CA ALA A 131 -24.05 -30.20 -49.46
C ALA A 131 -24.18 -28.77 -48.94
N TYR A 132 -23.18 -27.93 -49.23
CA TYR A 132 -23.17 -26.52 -48.85
C TYR A 132 -24.29 -25.75 -49.54
N ALA A 133 -24.53 -26.04 -50.83
CA ALA A 133 -25.63 -25.43 -51.60
C ALA A 133 -27.00 -25.70 -50.96
N GLN A 134 -27.27 -26.95 -50.56
CA GLN A 134 -28.53 -27.32 -49.90
C GLN A 134 -28.69 -26.66 -48.53
N VAL A 135 -27.61 -26.60 -47.73
CA VAL A 135 -27.63 -25.94 -46.41
C VAL A 135 -27.88 -24.45 -46.56
N ILE A 136 -27.16 -23.76 -47.43
CA ILE A 136 -27.34 -22.32 -47.68
C ILE A 136 -28.79 -22.06 -48.12
N GLU A 137 -29.33 -22.83 -49.07
CA GLU A 137 -30.70 -22.68 -49.53
C GLU A 137 -31.71 -22.81 -48.38
N LYS A 138 -31.57 -23.85 -47.53
CA LYS A 138 -32.45 -24.06 -46.37
C LYS A 138 -32.38 -22.91 -45.38
N LEU A 139 -31.16 -22.47 -45.03
CA LEU A 139 -30.95 -21.38 -44.06
C LEU A 139 -31.50 -20.05 -44.58
N MET A 140 -31.21 -19.71 -45.83
CA MET A 140 -31.69 -18.46 -46.45
C MET A 140 -33.21 -18.47 -46.60
N ALA A 141 -33.80 -19.58 -47.03
CA ALA A 141 -35.26 -19.73 -47.12
C ALA A 141 -35.95 -19.64 -45.74
N ALA A 142 -35.27 -20.06 -44.67
CA ALA A 142 -35.74 -19.94 -43.30
C ALA A 142 -35.57 -18.53 -42.69
N GLY A 143 -34.97 -17.59 -43.43
CA GLY A 143 -34.80 -16.21 -43.00
C GLY A 143 -33.52 -15.95 -42.21
N ALA A 144 -32.46 -16.76 -42.38
CA ALA A 144 -31.15 -16.43 -41.85
C ALA A 144 -30.67 -15.06 -42.39
N LYS A 145 -30.07 -14.26 -41.51
CA LYS A 145 -29.65 -12.89 -41.82
C LYS A 145 -28.46 -12.86 -42.78
N VAL A 146 -27.47 -13.69 -42.49
CA VAL A 146 -26.23 -13.93 -43.26
C VAL A 146 -25.78 -15.38 -43.03
N VAL A 147 -25.24 -16.03 -44.05
CA VAL A 147 -24.52 -17.31 -43.94
C VAL A 147 -23.05 -17.09 -44.26
N ALA A 148 -22.16 -17.41 -43.33
CA ALA A 148 -20.72 -17.21 -43.49
C ALA A 148 -20.02 -18.57 -43.54
N LEU A 149 -19.31 -18.88 -44.63
CA LEU A 149 -18.58 -20.13 -44.81
C LEU A 149 -17.09 -19.91 -44.55
N ASP A 150 -16.64 -20.36 -43.38
CA ASP A 150 -15.24 -20.45 -42.97
C ASP A 150 -14.60 -21.72 -43.57
N ILE A 151 -14.62 -21.80 -44.91
CA ILE A 151 -14.14 -22.93 -45.71
C ILE A 151 -13.52 -22.39 -46.99
N LEU A 152 -12.33 -22.88 -47.32
CA LEU A 152 -11.57 -22.47 -48.50
C LEU A 152 -12.00 -23.25 -49.74
N PHE A 153 -12.73 -22.58 -50.65
CA PHE A 153 -13.19 -23.13 -51.93
C PHE A 153 -12.20 -22.83 -53.07
N THR A 154 -10.92 -23.13 -52.86
CA THR A 154 -9.79 -22.63 -53.69
C THR A 154 -9.43 -23.51 -54.88
N ASN A 155 -9.96 -24.74 -54.91
CA ASN A 155 -9.75 -25.69 -56.00
C ASN A 155 -11.10 -26.19 -56.54
N PRO A 156 -11.17 -26.61 -57.82
CA PRO A 156 -12.35 -27.24 -58.40
C PRO A 156 -12.77 -28.49 -57.61
N SER A 157 -14.06 -28.77 -57.57
CA SER A 157 -14.60 -29.94 -56.89
C SER A 157 -14.03 -31.24 -57.47
N SER A 158 -13.64 -32.16 -56.59
CA SER A 158 -13.26 -33.53 -56.95
C SER A 158 -14.42 -34.35 -57.53
N TYR A 159 -15.65 -33.85 -57.39
CA TYR A 159 -16.89 -34.45 -57.92
C TYR A 159 -17.30 -33.87 -59.29
N GLY A 160 -16.45 -33.03 -59.88
CA GLY A 160 -16.63 -32.47 -61.22
C GLY A 160 -17.29 -31.09 -61.24
N THR A 161 -17.26 -30.45 -62.40
CA THR A 161 -17.69 -29.05 -62.58
C THR A 161 -19.18 -28.82 -62.33
N ALA A 162 -20.02 -29.85 -62.51
CA ALA A 162 -21.45 -29.77 -62.22
C ALA A 162 -21.72 -29.59 -60.71
N ASP A 163 -20.84 -30.09 -59.84
CA ASP A 163 -20.95 -29.91 -58.39
C ASP A 163 -20.64 -28.46 -58.00
N ASP A 164 -19.54 -27.88 -58.52
CA ASP A 164 -19.23 -26.45 -58.34
C ASP A 164 -20.36 -25.55 -58.85
N GLN A 165 -20.97 -25.89 -59.99
CA GLN A 165 -22.11 -25.13 -60.53
C GLN A 165 -23.32 -25.10 -59.58
N GLN A 166 -23.59 -26.16 -58.82
CA GLN A 166 -24.71 -26.17 -57.86
C GLN A 166 -24.52 -25.13 -56.77
N LEU A 167 -23.32 -25.06 -56.17
CA LEU A 167 -23.02 -24.05 -55.17
C LEU A 167 -23.04 -22.65 -55.77
N ALA A 168 -22.43 -22.45 -56.94
CA ALA A 168 -22.40 -21.15 -57.62
C ALA A 168 -23.82 -20.61 -57.90
N GLN A 169 -24.75 -21.46 -58.35
CA GLN A 169 -26.14 -21.06 -58.60
C GLN A 169 -26.86 -20.59 -57.33
N VAL A 170 -26.62 -21.24 -56.19
CA VAL A 170 -27.21 -20.84 -54.91
C VAL A 170 -26.60 -19.52 -54.42
N LEU A 171 -25.27 -19.36 -54.51
CA LEU A 171 -24.61 -18.11 -54.15
C LEU A 171 -25.14 -16.92 -54.96
N GLN A 172 -25.33 -17.08 -56.27
CA GLN A 172 -25.89 -16.05 -57.15
C GLN A 172 -27.34 -15.66 -56.81
N ARG A 173 -28.11 -16.55 -56.17
CA ARG A 173 -29.49 -16.26 -55.72
C ARG A 173 -29.53 -15.33 -54.52
N TYR A 174 -28.48 -15.31 -53.71
CA TYR A 174 -28.39 -14.57 -52.46
C TYR A 174 -27.17 -13.63 -52.43
N PRO A 175 -27.03 -12.68 -53.38
CA PRO A 175 -25.86 -11.81 -53.47
C PRO A 175 -25.71 -10.96 -52.21
N GLY A 176 -24.49 -10.89 -51.67
CA GLY A 176 -24.17 -10.12 -50.47
C GLY A 176 -24.76 -10.68 -49.16
N LYS A 177 -25.40 -11.85 -49.19
CA LYS A 177 -25.95 -12.55 -48.02
C LYS A 177 -25.13 -13.77 -47.60
N VAL A 178 -24.23 -14.21 -48.46
CA VAL A 178 -23.31 -15.31 -48.18
C VAL A 178 -21.88 -14.80 -48.24
N THR A 179 -21.10 -15.08 -47.19
CA THR A 179 -19.67 -14.69 -47.12
C THR A 179 -18.79 -15.93 -47.24
N LEU A 180 -17.71 -15.85 -48.02
CA LEU A 180 -16.74 -16.92 -48.24
C LEU A 180 -15.37 -16.57 -47.65
N ALA A 181 -14.65 -17.58 -47.15
CA ALA A 181 -13.30 -17.43 -46.66
C ALA A 181 -12.27 -17.28 -47.78
N ALA A 182 -11.28 -16.42 -47.54
CA ALA A 182 -10.02 -16.33 -48.24
C ALA A 182 -8.88 -16.42 -47.21
N GLU A 183 -7.66 -16.69 -47.65
CA GLU A 183 -6.51 -16.73 -46.76
C GLU A 183 -5.28 -16.07 -47.38
N TYR A 184 -4.46 -15.46 -46.54
CA TYR A 184 -3.08 -15.15 -46.86
C TYR A 184 -2.23 -16.40 -46.59
N ALA A 185 -1.56 -16.89 -47.62
CA ALA A 185 -0.64 -18.02 -47.52
C ALA A 185 0.77 -17.60 -47.90
N GLU A 186 1.76 -18.18 -47.22
CA GLU A 186 3.16 -17.99 -47.56
C GLU A 186 3.52 -18.89 -48.75
N ALA A 187 4.06 -18.28 -49.80
CA ALA A 187 4.58 -18.95 -50.99
C ALA A 187 6.09 -18.73 -51.08
N GLU A 188 6.85 -19.82 -51.21
CA GLU A 188 8.29 -19.75 -51.47
C GLU A 188 8.53 -19.48 -52.96
N ILE A 189 9.19 -18.36 -53.25
CA ILE A 189 9.64 -18.00 -54.60
C ILE A 189 11.18 -17.93 -54.63
N TYR A 190 11.78 -17.99 -55.82
CA TYR A 190 13.24 -17.92 -55.99
C TYR A 190 13.88 -16.65 -55.38
N GLN A 191 13.10 -15.59 -55.17
CA GLN A 191 13.53 -14.30 -54.62
C GLN A 191 13.26 -14.14 -53.11
N GLY A 192 12.71 -15.15 -52.44
CA GLY A 192 12.38 -15.11 -51.01
C GLY A 192 10.98 -15.64 -50.71
N ARG A 193 10.44 -15.25 -49.56
CA ARG A 193 9.07 -15.57 -49.16
C ARG A 193 8.12 -14.47 -49.61
N LEU A 194 6.98 -14.85 -50.18
CA LEU A 194 5.93 -13.93 -50.58
C LEU A 194 4.63 -14.32 -49.87
N ILE A 195 3.88 -13.32 -49.41
CA ILE A 195 2.49 -13.55 -48.99
C ILE A 195 1.60 -13.43 -50.22
N GLN A 196 0.81 -14.47 -50.48
CA GLN A 196 -0.19 -14.51 -51.55
C GLN A 196 -1.59 -14.59 -50.94
N LEU A 197 -2.53 -13.83 -51.52
CA LEU A 197 -3.95 -13.92 -51.17
C LEU A 197 -4.60 -15.03 -51.99
N ILE A 198 -4.92 -16.14 -51.33
CA ILE A 198 -5.65 -17.27 -51.87
C ILE A 198 -7.15 -16.99 -51.69
N GLN A 199 -7.87 -16.90 -52.80
CA GLN A 199 -9.31 -16.64 -52.85
C GLN A 199 -10.08 -17.87 -53.34
N PRO A 200 -11.38 -17.97 -53.04
CA PRO A 200 -12.21 -19.01 -53.63
C PRO A 200 -12.23 -18.92 -55.16
N GLU A 201 -12.54 -20.02 -55.83
CA GLU A 201 -12.69 -20.07 -57.29
C GLU A 201 -13.60 -18.95 -57.80
N ARG A 202 -13.21 -18.32 -58.92
CA ARG A 202 -13.89 -17.13 -59.45
C ARG A 202 -15.38 -17.33 -59.74
N LEU A 203 -15.78 -18.57 -60.01
CA LEU A 203 -17.18 -18.95 -60.23
C LEU A 203 -18.08 -18.63 -59.01
N PHE A 204 -17.51 -18.60 -57.80
CA PHE A 204 -18.23 -18.35 -56.55
C PHE A 204 -18.32 -16.87 -56.18
N TRP A 205 -17.71 -15.97 -56.95
CA TRP A 205 -17.69 -14.55 -56.65
C TRP A 205 -19.02 -13.90 -57.01
N THR A 206 -19.74 -13.42 -56.00
CA THR A 206 -21.05 -12.74 -56.18
C THR A 206 -20.93 -11.23 -56.08
N GLU A 207 -20.26 -10.74 -55.03
CA GLU A 207 -20.08 -9.31 -54.73
C GLU A 207 -18.68 -9.11 -54.10
N PRO A 208 -18.02 -7.96 -54.31
CA PRO A 208 -16.67 -7.70 -53.80
C PRO A 208 -16.51 -7.84 -52.29
N HIS A 209 -17.59 -7.61 -51.52
CA HIS A 209 -17.58 -7.66 -50.06
C HIS A 209 -18.07 -9.01 -49.49
N SER A 210 -18.31 -10.01 -50.35
CA SER A 210 -18.75 -11.36 -49.95
C SER A 210 -17.58 -12.31 -49.69
N ILE A 211 -16.34 -11.83 -49.71
CA ILE A 211 -15.14 -12.64 -49.48
C ILE A 211 -14.30 -11.91 -48.43
N GLY A 212 -13.75 -12.62 -47.45
CA GLY A 212 -12.89 -12.03 -46.44
C GLY A 212 -11.83 -12.98 -45.90
N THR A 213 -10.72 -12.42 -45.42
CA THR A 213 -9.55 -13.19 -44.97
C THR A 213 -9.68 -13.72 -43.54
N ILE A 214 -9.25 -14.96 -43.31
CA ILE A 214 -9.42 -15.66 -42.01
C ILE A 214 -8.15 -15.65 -41.13
N ASN A 215 -7.08 -14.98 -41.57
CA ASN A 215 -5.80 -14.99 -40.88
C ASN A 215 -5.80 -14.05 -39.67
N PHE A 216 -5.75 -14.62 -38.48
CA PHE A 216 -5.50 -13.87 -37.25
C PHE A 216 -4.01 -13.72 -36.98
N PRO A 217 -3.53 -12.55 -36.52
CA PRO A 217 -2.17 -12.43 -36.05
C PRO A 217 -2.00 -13.15 -34.71
N LEU A 218 -0.91 -13.92 -34.60
CA LEU A 218 -0.48 -14.50 -33.35
C LEU A 218 0.40 -13.50 -32.59
N GLU A 219 0.02 -13.19 -31.35
CA GLU A 219 0.82 -12.38 -30.45
C GLU A 219 2.06 -13.16 -29.96
N ALA A 220 2.95 -12.48 -29.24
CA ALA A 220 4.20 -13.07 -28.78
C ALA A 220 4.04 -14.30 -27.84
N ASP A 221 2.87 -14.47 -27.22
CA ASP A 221 2.47 -15.65 -26.45
C ASP A 221 1.85 -16.79 -27.27
N GLY A 222 1.75 -16.62 -28.59
CA GLY A 222 1.19 -17.59 -29.52
C GLY A 222 -0.34 -17.63 -29.52
N LYS A 223 -1.01 -16.58 -29.03
CA LYS A 223 -2.47 -16.48 -28.99
C LYS A 223 -3.01 -15.34 -29.83
N VAL A 224 -4.25 -15.51 -30.31
CA VAL A 224 -5.02 -14.49 -31.01
C VAL A 224 -5.67 -13.55 -30.01
N HIS A 225 -5.31 -12.27 -30.06
CA HIS A 225 -5.97 -11.21 -29.29
C HIS A 225 -6.59 -10.13 -30.18
N ARG A 226 -6.10 -10.00 -31.41
CA ARG A 226 -6.46 -8.94 -32.36
C ARG A 226 -7.33 -9.46 -33.49
N PHE A 227 -8.07 -8.56 -34.11
CA PHE A 227 -8.86 -8.85 -35.32
C PHE A 227 -7.96 -9.30 -36.48
N ALA A 228 -8.48 -10.14 -37.38
CA ALA A 228 -7.80 -10.56 -38.60
C ALA A 228 -7.51 -9.35 -39.52
N SER A 229 -8.33 -8.30 -39.43
CA SER A 229 -8.09 -7.02 -40.12
C SER A 229 -6.77 -6.32 -39.78
N THR A 230 -6.10 -6.73 -38.70
CA THR A 230 -4.77 -6.21 -38.30
C THR A 230 -3.62 -7.02 -38.89
N PHE A 231 -3.87 -8.22 -39.43
CA PHE A 231 -2.85 -9.11 -39.98
C PHE A 231 -2.04 -8.48 -41.13
N PRO A 232 -2.64 -7.84 -42.16
CA PRO A 232 -1.87 -7.21 -43.24
C PRO A 232 -1.01 -6.05 -42.74
N LYS A 233 -1.50 -5.29 -41.76
CA LYS A 233 -0.75 -4.18 -41.15
C LYS A 233 0.53 -4.69 -40.46
N LEU A 234 0.43 -5.78 -39.71
CA LEU A 234 1.56 -6.37 -38.99
C LEU A 234 2.57 -7.03 -39.94
N LEU A 235 2.10 -7.68 -41.01
CA LEU A 235 2.98 -8.19 -42.08
C LEU A 235 3.80 -7.06 -42.71
N SER A 236 3.18 -5.90 -42.96
CA SER A 236 3.89 -4.75 -43.57
C SER A 236 4.99 -4.13 -42.70
N GLN A 237 5.04 -4.47 -41.42
CA GLN A 237 6.09 -4.04 -40.48
C GLN A 237 7.27 -5.01 -40.43
N GLN A 238 7.16 -6.21 -41.03
CA GLN A 238 8.23 -7.18 -41.09
C GLN A 238 9.13 -6.90 -42.29
N GLU A 239 10.44 -6.82 -42.05
CA GLU A 239 11.44 -6.52 -43.10
C GLU A 239 11.61 -7.66 -44.13
N GLU A 240 11.08 -8.85 -43.83
CA GLU A 240 11.23 -10.07 -44.64
C GLU A 240 10.37 -10.05 -45.92
N TYR A 241 9.29 -9.27 -45.96
CA TYR A 241 8.35 -9.25 -47.08
C TYR A 241 8.48 -7.97 -47.95
N PRO A 242 8.40 -8.08 -49.30
CA PRO A 242 8.43 -6.92 -50.19
C PRO A 242 7.28 -5.93 -49.92
N LYS A 243 7.61 -4.65 -49.71
CA LYS A 243 6.63 -3.61 -49.36
C LYS A 243 5.55 -3.41 -50.42
N ASP A 244 5.92 -3.46 -51.70
CA ASP A 244 4.99 -3.22 -52.82
C ASP A 244 3.90 -4.30 -52.89
N THR A 245 4.24 -5.56 -52.61
CA THR A 245 3.26 -6.66 -52.55
C THR A 245 2.30 -6.49 -51.38
N LEU A 246 2.77 -5.97 -50.25
CA LEU A 246 1.96 -5.82 -49.04
C LEU A 246 0.96 -4.65 -49.14
N GLU A 247 1.26 -3.60 -49.92
CA GLU A 247 0.32 -2.48 -50.13
C GLU A 247 -0.96 -2.93 -50.85
N GLU A 248 -0.85 -3.77 -51.88
CA GLU A 248 -2.02 -4.29 -52.61
C GLU A 248 -2.92 -5.19 -51.73
N LEU A 249 -2.36 -5.77 -50.68
CA LEU A 249 -3.06 -6.69 -49.79
C LEU A 249 -3.75 -6.00 -48.60
N LYS A 250 -3.42 -4.75 -48.28
CA LYS A 250 -3.91 -4.04 -47.09
C LYS A 250 -5.40 -3.69 -47.13
N ASP A 251 -5.95 -3.51 -48.32
CA ASP A 251 -7.33 -3.07 -48.52
C ASP A 251 -8.34 -4.22 -48.62
N PHE A 252 -7.87 -5.47 -48.62
CA PHE A 252 -8.76 -6.63 -48.67
C PHE A 252 -9.46 -6.82 -47.32
N PRO A 253 -10.80 -7.01 -47.29
CA PRO A 253 -11.53 -7.15 -46.04
C PRO A 253 -11.15 -8.43 -45.29
N SER A 254 -11.18 -8.36 -43.96
CA SER A 254 -11.17 -9.55 -43.11
C SER A 254 -12.53 -10.26 -43.14
N PHE A 255 -12.55 -11.54 -42.79
CA PHE A 255 -13.77 -12.36 -42.81
C PHE A 255 -14.84 -11.78 -41.87
N GLU A 256 -14.46 -11.39 -40.66
CA GLU A 256 -15.37 -10.75 -39.72
C GLU A 256 -15.95 -9.44 -40.25
N GLU A 257 -15.15 -8.61 -40.95
CA GLU A 257 -15.64 -7.36 -41.55
C GLU A 257 -16.62 -7.63 -42.70
N ALA A 258 -16.34 -8.62 -43.54
CA ALA A 258 -17.21 -9.03 -44.63
C ALA A 258 -18.57 -9.53 -44.12
N VAL A 259 -18.57 -10.37 -43.07
CA VAL A 259 -19.81 -10.88 -42.44
C VAL A 259 -20.60 -9.75 -41.79
N VAL A 260 -19.94 -8.88 -41.03
CA VAL A 260 -20.60 -7.77 -40.35
C VAL A 260 -21.20 -6.79 -41.35
N LYS A 261 -20.50 -6.50 -42.45
CA LYS A 261 -20.99 -5.65 -43.53
C LYS A 261 -22.19 -6.27 -44.27
N ALA A 262 -22.18 -7.59 -44.47
CA ALA A 262 -23.33 -8.31 -45.02
C ALA A 262 -24.56 -8.27 -44.09
N ALA A 263 -24.34 -8.34 -42.77
CA ALA A 263 -25.39 -8.31 -41.77
C ALA A 263 -25.91 -6.89 -41.50
N ASN A 264 -25.03 -5.89 -41.59
CA ASN A 264 -25.31 -4.48 -41.40
C ASN A 264 -24.56 -3.64 -42.46
N PRO A 265 -25.21 -3.28 -43.58
CA PRO A 265 -24.59 -2.50 -44.65
C PRO A 265 -24.08 -1.11 -44.23
N THR A 266 -24.59 -0.58 -43.10
CA THR A 266 -24.15 0.71 -42.53
C THR A 266 -22.93 0.60 -41.63
N PHE A 267 -22.39 -0.60 -41.44
CA PHE A 267 -21.21 -0.84 -40.62
C PHE A 267 -20.01 -0.01 -41.08
N VAL A 268 -19.41 0.68 -40.11
CA VAL A 268 -18.15 1.39 -40.28
C VAL A 268 -17.10 0.68 -39.44
N LYS A 269 -15.97 0.34 -40.06
CA LYS A 269 -14.85 -0.32 -39.40
C LYS A 269 -14.38 0.51 -38.19
N PRO A 270 -14.38 -0.04 -36.97
CA PRO A 270 -13.89 0.68 -35.80
C PRO A 270 -12.36 0.84 -35.85
N GLN A 271 -11.83 1.83 -35.14
CA GLN A 271 -10.38 2.00 -34.95
C GLN A 271 -9.77 0.97 -33.97
N ALA A 272 -10.61 0.21 -33.28
CA ALA A 272 -10.20 -0.80 -32.33
C ALA A 272 -9.50 -1.98 -33.00
N GLU A 273 -8.50 -2.54 -32.31
CA GLU A 273 -7.65 -3.59 -32.86
C GLU A 273 -7.80 -4.93 -32.14
N TYR A 274 -8.47 -4.96 -30.98
CA TYR A 274 -8.56 -6.14 -30.12
C TYR A 274 -9.99 -6.70 -30.01
N ILE A 275 -10.06 -8.02 -30.00
CA ILE A 275 -11.29 -8.81 -29.83
C ILE A 275 -11.63 -8.87 -28.34
N ASN A 276 -12.92 -8.75 -28.01
CA ASN A 276 -13.43 -8.97 -26.66
C ASN A 276 -14.06 -10.36 -26.59
N PHE A 277 -13.25 -11.35 -26.19
CA PHE A 277 -13.68 -12.74 -26.12
C PHE A 277 -14.80 -12.93 -25.11
N TYR A 278 -15.81 -13.74 -25.43
CA TYR A 278 -16.95 -14.01 -24.56
C TYR A 278 -16.65 -15.14 -23.57
N GLY A 279 -15.90 -16.18 -23.95
CA GLY A 279 -15.57 -17.29 -23.06
C GLY A 279 -14.67 -18.36 -23.69
N PRO A 280 -14.49 -19.52 -23.02
CA PRO A 280 -13.72 -20.66 -23.55
C PRO A 280 -14.41 -21.33 -24.74
N ALA A 281 -13.76 -22.34 -25.33
CA ALA A 281 -14.34 -23.14 -26.41
C ALA A 281 -15.73 -23.71 -26.01
N GLY A 282 -16.67 -23.67 -26.95
CA GLY A 282 -18.08 -24.04 -26.74
C GLY A 282 -18.94 -22.95 -26.08
N THR A 283 -18.46 -21.69 -26.04
CA THR A 283 -19.26 -20.57 -25.51
C THR A 283 -20.41 -20.24 -26.46
N PHE A 284 -20.12 -20.14 -27.76
CA PHE A 284 -21.14 -19.93 -28.78
C PHE A 284 -21.90 -21.23 -29.04
N GLU A 285 -23.20 -21.13 -29.29
CA GLU A 285 -24.03 -22.29 -29.58
C GLU A 285 -23.57 -22.96 -30.88
N GLN A 286 -23.37 -24.29 -30.83
CA GLN A 286 -22.90 -25.10 -31.95
C GLN A 286 -23.96 -26.13 -32.33
N ILE A 287 -24.37 -26.12 -33.60
CA ILE A 287 -25.27 -27.10 -34.19
C ILE A 287 -24.47 -27.93 -35.19
N SER A 288 -24.51 -29.26 -35.13
CA SER A 288 -23.81 -30.10 -36.11
C SER A 288 -24.33 -29.86 -37.52
N PHE A 289 -23.43 -29.74 -38.50
CA PHE A 289 -23.74 -29.43 -39.89
C PHE A 289 -24.80 -30.36 -40.49
N TRP A 290 -24.66 -31.65 -40.25
CA TRP A 290 -25.57 -32.67 -40.80
C TRP A 290 -27.01 -32.57 -40.28
N HIS A 291 -27.27 -31.92 -39.13
CA HIS A 291 -28.62 -31.71 -38.59
C HIS A 291 -29.50 -30.87 -39.53
N VAL A 292 -28.90 -29.97 -40.31
CA VAL A 292 -29.65 -29.14 -41.27
C VAL A 292 -30.12 -29.96 -42.47
N LEU A 293 -29.36 -30.98 -42.87
CA LEU A 293 -29.71 -31.84 -43.99
C LEU A 293 -30.70 -32.93 -43.58
N ASP A 294 -30.60 -33.42 -42.35
CA ASP A 294 -31.49 -34.45 -41.80
C ASP A 294 -32.94 -33.95 -41.61
N PRO A 295 -33.94 -34.59 -42.27
CA PRO A 295 -35.33 -34.15 -42.19
C PRO A 295 -35.93 -34.18 -40.78
N ASP A 296 -35.58 -35.17 -39.97
CA ASP A 296 -36.12 -35.31 -38.62
C ASP A 296 -35.58 -34.19 -37.73
N ASN A 297 -34.27 -33.98 -37.72
CA ASN A 297 -33.62 -32.89 -37.00
C ASN A 297 -34.09 -31.51 -37.49
N TRP A 298 -34.18 -31.32 -38.82
CA TRP A 298 -34.64 -30.05 -39.41
C TRP A 298 -36.05 -29.69 -38.96
N ASN A 299 -36.98 -30.64 -38.99
CA ASN A 299 -38.39 -30.36 -38.68
C ASN A 299 -38.68 -30.32 -37.18
N THR A 300 -37.98 -31.11 -36.36
CA THR A 300 -38.22 -31.20 -34.92
C THR A 300 -37.31 -30.26 -34.13
N TYR A 301 -36.02 -30.59 -34.05
CA TYR A 301 -35.04 -29.86 -33.26
C TYR A 301 -34.85 -28.42 -33.75
N LEU A 302 -34.75 -28.22 -35.06
CA LEU A 302 -34.53 -26.91 -35.69
C LEU A 302 -35.82 -26.19 -36.08
N GLN A 303 -36.99 -26.77 -35.73
CA GLN A 303 -38.33 -26.19 -35.92
C GLN A 303 -38.61 -25.73 -37.36
N GLY A 304 -38.22 -26.52 -38.35
CA GLY A 304 -38.37 -26.19 -39.77
C GLY A 304 -37.49 -25.03 -40.22
N GLY A 305 -36.39 -24.77 -39.51
CA GLY A 305 -35.47 -23.67 -39.78
C GLY A 305 -35.77 -22.38 -39.02
N ARG A 306 -36.92 -22.28 -38.32
CA ARG A 306 -37.28 -21.09 -37.53
C ARG A 306 -36.21 -20.71 -36.51
N TYR A 307 -35.47 -21.69 -36.00
CA TYR A 307 -34.34 -21.46 -35.11
C TYR A 307 -33.27 -20.52 -35.70
N PHE A 308 -33.05 -20.53 -37.02
CA PHE A 308 -32.05 -19.69 -37.70
C PHE A 308 -32.58 -18.33 -38.16
N GLN A 309 -33.86 -18.03 -37.93
CA GLN A 309 -34.48 -16.78 -38.35
C GLN A 309 -33.76 -15.57 -37.74
N ASP A 310 -33.40 -14.60 -38.58
CA ASP A 310 -32.68 -13.38 -38.23
C ASP A 310 -31.28 -13.58 -37.59
N LYS A 311 -30.75 -14.83 -37.59
CA LYS A 311 -29.42 -15.16 -37.09
C LYS A 311 -28.33 -15.07 -38.16
N ILE A 312 -27.11 -14.77 -37.73
CA ILE A 312 -25.89 -14.95 -38.52
C ILE A 312 -25.42 -16.39 -38.29
N VAL A 313 -25.34 -17.17 -39.36
CA VAL A 313 -24.98 -18.59 -39.30
C VAL A 313 -23.57 -18.79 -39.85
N MET A 314 -22.66 -19.22 -38.99
CA MET A 314 -21.26 -19.48 -39.33
C MET A 314 -21.03 -20.97 -39.57
N VAL A 315 -20.57 -21.33 -40.75
CA VAL A 315 -20.25 -22.71 -41.14
C VAL A 315 -18.74 -22.88 -41.09
N GLY A 316 -18.21 -23.76 -40.24
CA GLY A 316 -16.77 -23.95 -40.14
C GLY A 316 -16.35 -25.19 -39.37
N ALA A 317 -15.05 -25.51 -39.44
CA ALA A 317 -14.46 -26.68 -38.80
C ALA A 317 -14.41 -26.55 -37.28
N THR A 318 -14.92 -27.56 -36.57
CA THR A 318 -14.74 -27.71 -35.12
C THR A 318 -14.24 -29.11 -34.74
N ALA A 319 -14.19 -30.04 -35.69
CA ALA A 319 -13.64 -31.38 -35.52
C ALA A 319 -12.12 -31.34 -35.25
N ALA A 320 -11.68 -32.08 -34.24
CA ALA A 320 -10.26 -32.21 -33.87
C ALA A 320 -9.40 -32.73 -35.04
N SER A 321 -9.96 -33.62 -35.86
CA SER A 321 -9.33 -34.19 -37.05
C SER A 321 -8.99 -33.17 -38.15
N LEU A 322 -9.72 -32.05 -38.23
CA LEU A 322 -9.49 -30.99 -39.24
C LEU A 322 -8.43 -29.96 -38.83
N GLN A 323 -7.92 -30.03 -37.59
CA GLN A 323 -6.77 -29.26 -37.07
C GLN A 323 -6.84 -27.72 -37.14
N ASP A 324 -8.01 -27.11 -37.36
CA ASP A 324 -8.19 -25.66 -37.33
C ASP A 324 -8.37 -25.12 -35.90
N PHE A 325 -7.31 -25.20 -35.10
CA PHE A 325 -7.32 -24.80 -33.69
C PHE A 325 -6.20 -23.84 -33.34
N HIS A 326 -6.56 -22.71 -32.75
CA HIS A 326 -5.63 -21.63 -32.42
C HIS A 326 -5.54 -21.42 -30.90
N GLY A 327 -4.49 -20.71 -30.48
CA GLY A 327 -4.42 -20.15 -29.13
C GLY A 327 -5.27 -18.89 -29.07
N ALA A 328 -6.02 -18.69 -27.99
CA ALA A 328 -6.83 -17.50 -27.74
C ALA A 328 -6.93 -17.27 -26.22
N PRO A 329 -7.38 -16.11 -25.74
CA PRO A 329 -7.90 -15.97 -24.38
C PRO A 329 -8.88 -17.10 -24.05
N PHE A 330 -8.84 -17.61 -22.82
CA PHE A 330 -9.59 -18.83 -22.42
C PHE A 330 -9.22 -20.13 -23.16
N ALA A 331 -8.09 -20.18 -23.87
CA ALA A 331 -7.60 -21.39 -24.50
C ALA A 331 -6.11 -21.60 -24.24
N ARG A 332 -5.71 -22.87 -24.11
CA ARG A 332 -4.34 -23.29 -23.75
C ARG A 332 -3.81 -22.55 -22.51
N SER A 333 -4.63 -22.39 -21.50
CA SER A 333 -4.21 -21.86 -20.21
C SER A 333 -4.39 -22.87 -19.08
N TRP A 334 -3.89 -22.51 -17.90
CA TRP A 334 -3.99 -23.38 -16.73
C TRP A 334 -5.46 -23.62 -16.33
N LEU A 335 -6.32 -22.61 -16.44
CA LEU A 335 -7.75 -22.74 -16.15
C LEU A 335 -8.56 -23.35 -17.31
N TYR A 336 -8.15 -23.09 -18.55
CA TYR A 336 -8.87 -23.52 -19.75
C TYR A 336 -7.91 -24.22 -20.73
N PRO A 337 -7.66 -25.53 -20.57
CA PRO A 337 -6.64 -26.24 -21.34
C PRO A 337 -7.04 -26.54 -22.78
N GLN A 338 -8.34 -26.44 -23.10
CA GLN A 338 -8.86 -26.73 -24.43
C GLN A 338 -8.39 -25.71 -25.47
N ARG A 339 -8.41 -26.12 -26.75
CA ARG A 339 -8.13 -25.23 -27.88
C ARG A 339 -9.45 -24.68 -28.42
N MET A 340 -9.42 -23.49 -28.99
CA MET A 340 -10.58 -22.87 -29.64
C MET A 340 -10.47 -23.06 -31.16
N SER A 341 -11.59 -23.39 -31.81
CA SER A 341 -11.62 -23.52 -33.28
C SER A 341 -11.51 -22.17 -33.96
N GLY A 342 -11.00 -22.12 -35.20
CA GLY A 342 -10.93 -20.90 -36.00
C GLY A 342 -12.29 -20.21 -36.13
N VAL A 343 -13.33 -20.98 -36.45
CA VAL A 343 -14.71 -20.48 -36.56
C VAL A 343 -15.26 -19.87 -35.26
N GLU A 344 -14.85 -20.37 -34.08
CA GLU A 344 -15.29 -19.80 -32.81
C GLU A 344 -14.53 -18.51 -32.46
N ILE A 345 -13.26 -18.38 -32.86
CA ILE A 345 -12.54 -17.09 -32.78
C ILE A 345 -13.19 -16.07 -33.71
N GLN A 346 -13.58 -16.48 -34.91
CA GLN A 346 -14.34 -15.64 -35.85
C GLN A 346 -15.68 -15.21 -35.26
N ALA A 347 -16.42 -16.11 -34.60
CA ALA A 347 -17.66 -15.76 -33.91
C ALA A 347 -17.44 -14.70 -32.81
N ASN A 348 -16.38 -14.82 -32.02
CA ASN A 348 -15.99 -13.80 -31.03
C ASN A 348 -15.68 -12.45 -31.71
N ALA A 349 -14.96 -12.46 -32.83
CA ALA A 349 -14.61 -11.25 -33.58
C ALA A 349 -15.86 -10.55 -34.14
N ILE A 350 -16.74 -11.30 -34.82
CA ILE A 350 -18.01 -10.80 -35.37
C ILE A 350 -18.90 -10.23 -34.25
N ALA A 351 -19.06 -10.97 -33.15
CA ALA A 351 -19.81 -10.52 -31.98
C ALA A 351 -19.22 -9.25 -31.37
N THR A 352 -17.89 -9.13 -31.35
CA THR A 352 -17.23 -7.93 -30.83
C THR A 352 -17.55 -6.70 -31.70
N LEU A 353 -17.54 -6.86 -33.02
CA LEU A 353 -17.82 -5.77 -33.97
C LEU A 353 -19.30 -5.38 -34.02
N LEU A 354 -20.23 -6.34 -33.99
CA LEU A 354 -21.67 -6.07 -34.06
C LEU A 354 -22.19 -5.33 -32.83
N TYR A 355 -21.64 -5.64 -31.66
CA TYR A 355 -22.11 -5.12 -30.38
C TYR A 355 -21.23 -3.99 -29.84
N ASP A 356 -20.31 -3.45 -30.65
CA ASP A 356 -19.41 -2.35 -30.30
C ASP A 356 -18.66 -2.59 -28.98
N ARG A 357 -18.11 -3.80 -28.82
CA ARG A 357 -17.39 -4.23 -27.60
C ARG A 357 -15.88 -4.33 -27.81
N ALA A 358 -15.37 -3.79 -28.91
CA ALA A 358 -13.98 -3.89 -29.29
C ALA A 358 -13.06 -3.18 -28.28
N ILE A 359 -11.90 -3.77 -28.03
CA ILE A 359 -10.94 -3.22 -27.08
C ILE A 359 -9.94 -2.34 -27.84
N THR A 360 -9.69 -1.15 -27.30
CA THR A 360 -8.80 -0.14 -27.88
C THR A 360 -7.61 0.11 -26.97
N GLU A 361 -6.46 0.48 -27.56
CA GLU A 361 -5.34 0.97 -26.75
C GLU A 361 -5.71 2.32 -26.13
N GLY A 362 -5.66 2.42 -24.80
CA GLY A 362 -5.97 3.67 -24.09
C GLY A 362 -5.00 4.81 -24.41
N ILE A 363 -3.79 4.48 -24.89
CA ILE A 363 -2.79 5.45 -25.35
C ILE A 363 -2.16 4.92 -26.66
N PRO A 364 -2.76 5.23 -27.83
CA PRO A 364 -2.38 4.62 -29.10
C PRO A 364 -1.04 5.15 -29.65
N HIS A 365 -0.67 6.39 -29.35
CA HIS A 365 0.60 6.95 -29.85
C HIS A 365 1.79 6.52 -28.99
N THR A 366 2.75 5.82 -29.59
CA THR A 366 3.96 5.28 -28.95
C THR A 366 4.68 6.30 -28.07
N ASN A 367 4.92 7.51 -28.56
CA ASN A 367 5.63 8.55 -27.81
C ASN A 367 4.86 8.99 -26.55
N THR A 368 3.54 9.16 -26.66
CA THR A 368 2.70 9.54 -25.52
C THR A 368 2.58 8.41 -24.51
N ARG A 369 2.56 7.15 -24.98
CA ARG A 369 2.58 5.97 -24.14
C ARG A 369 3.89 5.87 -23.36
N SER A 370 5.03 6.02 -24.01
CA SER A 370 6.34 6.07 -23.33
C SER A 370 6.41 7.19 -22.28
N LEU A 371 5.91 8.39 -22.61
CA LEU A 371 5.86 9.51 -21.66
C LEU A 371 4.95 9.20 -20.46
N PHE A 372 3.78 8.61 -20.70
CA PHE A 372 2.86 8.20 -19.66
C PHE A 372 3.51 7.21 -18.69
N ILE A 373 4.20 6.19 -19.19
CA ILE A 373 4.89 5.18 -18.36
C ILE A 373 6.03 5.83 -17.56
N LEU A 374 6.78 6.75 -18.17
CA LEU A 374 7.83 7.51 -17.47
C LEU A 374 7.25 8.27 -16.27
N LEU A 375 6.14 8.96 -16.47
CA LEU A 375 5.45 9.74 -15.42
C LEU A 375 4.83 8.82 -14.35
N LEU A 376 4.24 7.70 -14.75
CA LEU A 376 3.64 6.72 -13.85
C LEU A 376 4.70 6.11 -12.91
N VAL A 377 5.80 5.60 -13.46
CA VAL A 377 6.88 4.98 -12.69
C VAL A 377 7.60 6.04 -11.85
N GLY A 378 7.89 7.22 -12.42
CA GLY A 378 8.53 8.33 -11.72
C GLY A 378 7.70 8.87 -10.56
N GLY A 379 6.39 9.08 -10.77
CA GLY A 379 5.44 9.51 -9.75
C GLY A 379 5.28 8.48 -8.63
N SER A 380 5.21 7.20 -8.99
CA SER A 380 5.17 6.09 -8.02
C SER A 380 6.43 6.08 -7.13
N ALA A 381 7.62 6.19 -7.74
CA ALA A 381 8.88 6.26 -7.00
C ALA A 381 8.95 7.49 -6.07
N PHE A 382 8.41 8.63 -6.50
CA PHE A 382 8.31 9.84 -5.68
C PHE A 382 7.41 9.64 -4.45
N LEU A 383 6.24 9.01 -4.62
CA LEU A 383 5.32 8.72 -3.52
C LEU A 383 5.95 7.76 -2.50
N ILE A 384 6.60 6.69 -2.96
CA ILE A 384 7.28 5.71 -2.09
C ILE A 384 8.38 6.39 -1.27
N LYS A 385 9.11 7.34 -1.85
CA LYS A 385 10.18 8.11 -1.18
C LYS A 385 9.67 8.98 -0.02
N ARG A 386 8.39 9.35 0.04
CA ARG A 386 7.87 10.28 1.06
C ARG A 386 8.02 9.74 2.49
N SER A 387 8.07 8.43 2.65
CA SER A 387 8.27 7.79 3.95
C SER A 387 9.73 7.41 4.19
N LYS A 388 10.22 7.61 5.42
CA LYS A 388 11.54 7.13 5.88
C LYS A 388 11.50 5.71 6.45
N ARG A 389 10.30 5.13 6.67
CA ARG A 389 10.14 3.81 7.26
C ARG A 389 10.00 2.74 6.18
N THR A 390 10.90 1.77 6.19
CA THR A 390 10.96 0.60 5.28
C THR A 390 9.61 -0.11 5.13
N VAL A 391 8.93 -0.38 6.24
CA VAL A 391 7.62 -1.07 6.23
C VAL A 391 6.58 -0.28 5.46
N ILE A 392 6.53 1.05 5.66
CA ILE A 392 5.59 1.92 4.95
C ILE A 392 5.94 2.00 3.46
N GLN A 393 7.22 1.99 3.10
CA GLN A 393 7.65 1.94 1.70
C GLN A 393 7.17 0.65 1.02
N CYS A 394 7.37 -0.51 1.64
CA CYS A 394 6.88 -1.79 1.12
C CYS A 394 5.35 -1.80 0.97
N ALA A 395 4.62 -1.34 1.99
CA ALA A 395 3.17 -1.23 1.94
C ALA A 395 2.71 -0.27 0.82
N SER A 396 3.42 0.85 0.62
CA SER A 396 3.11 1.82 -0.45
C SER A 396 3.37 1.25 -1.83
N THR A 397 4.49 0.54 -2.04
CA THR A 397 4.78 -0.16 -3.30
C THR A 397 3.68 -1.16 -3.63
N LEU A 398 3.31 -2.01 -2.65
CA LEU A 398 2.25 -3.00 -2.84
C LEU A 398 0.91 -2.32 -3.16
N GLY A 399 0.56 -1.27 -2.43
CA GLY A 399 -0.66 -0.48 -2.67
C GLY A 399 -0.70 0.14 -4.06
N ILE A 400 0.41 0.72 -4.54
CA ILE A 400 0.50 1.29 -5.89
C ILE A 400 0.37 0.22 -6.97
N VAL A 401 1.05 -0.92 -6.81
CA VAL A 401 0.97 -2.03 -7.77
C VAL A 401 -0.46 -2.57 -7.85
N ILE A 402 -1.11 -2.84 -6.71
CA ILE A 402 -2.50 -3.30 -6.65
C ILE A 402 -3.43 -2.26 -7.28
N CYS A 403 -3.22 -0.98 -6.98
CA CYS A 403 -4.01 0.11 -7.55
C CYS A 403 -3.87 0.16 -9.07
N TRP A 404 -2.66 0.04 -9.62
CA TRP A 404 -2.44 0.04 -11.07
C TRP A 404 -3.08 -1.16 -11.75
N ILE A 405 -2.87 -2.38 -11.23
CA ILE A 405 -3.51 -3.59 -11.75
C ILE A 405 -5.04 -3.42 -11.75
N SER A 406 -5.61 -2.90 -10.66
CA SER A 406 -7.05 -2.70 -10.53
C SER A 406 -7.56 -1.70 -11.58
N ILE A 407 -6.93 -0.53 -11.70
CA ILE A 407 -7.32 0.49 -12.69
C ILE A 407 -7.26 -0.08 -14.11
N SER A 408 -6.18 -0.78 -14.45
CA SER A 408 -6.01 -1.42 -15.76
C SER A 408 -7.07 -2.50 -16.01
N TYR A 409 -7.34 -3.35 -15.02
CA TYR A 409 -8.36 -4.39 -15.13
C TYR A 409 -9.77 -3.81 -15.33
N PHE A 410 -10.19 -2.87 -14.49
CA PHE A 410 -11.52 -2.25 -14.61
C PHE A 410 -11.67 -1.46 -15.91
N SER A 411 -10.62 -0.75 -16.35
CA SER A 411 -10.61 -0.05 -17.64
C SER A 411 -10.73 -1.01 -18.82
N PHE A 412 -10.08 -2.17 -18.74
CA PHE A 412 -10.13 -3.21 -19.77
C PHE A 412 -11.52 -3.84 -19.87
N ILE A 413 -12.11 -4.24 -18.74
CA ILE A 413 -13.38 -4.98 -18.70
C ILE A 413 -14.59 -4.10 -18.98
N TYR A 414 -14.66 -2.93 -18.34
CA TYR A 414 -15.84 -2.07 -18.41
C TYR A 414 -15.66 -0.88 -19.37
N GLY A 415 -14.42 -0.43 -19.58
CA GLY A 415 -14.12 0.68 -20.48
C GLY A 415 -13.70 0.26 -21.89
N GLY A 416 -13.40 -1.03 -22.12
CA GLY A 416 -12.82 -1.47 -23.40
C GLY A 416 -11.46 -0.84 -23.69
N LEU A 417 -10.73 -0.40 -22.65
CA LEU A 417 -9.44 0.29 -22.77
C LEU A 417 -8.31 -0.58 -22.24
N TYR A 418 -7.33 -0.85 -23.09
CA TYR A 418 -6.12 -1.57 -22.76
C TYR A 418 -4.96 -0.60 -22.45
N PHE A 419 -4.33 -0.77 -21.29
CA PHE A 419 -3.14 -0.03 -20.87
C PHE A 419 -1.98 -1.02 -20.60
N PRO A 420 -0.71 -0.65 -20.87
CA PRO A 420 0.44 -1.48 -20.50
C PRO A 420 0.50 -1.71 -18.99
N VAL A 421 0.63 -2.96 -18.57
CA VAL A 421 0.60 -3.35 -17.15
C VAL A 421 1.91 -3.97 -16.72
N ALA A 422 2.46 -4.89 -17.51
CA ALA A 422 3.63 -5.67 -17.12
C ALA A 422 4.86 -4.79 -16.94
N VAL A 423 5.12 -3.87 -17.89
CA VAL A 423 6.31 -3.00 -17.84
C VAL A 423 6.28 -2.05 -16.63
N PRO A 424 5.20 -1.28 -16.36
CA PRO A 424 5.12 -0.46 -15.15
C PRO A 424 5.31 -1.25 -13.87
N LEU A 425 4.70 -2.43 -13.77
CA LEU A 425 4.74 -3.25 -12.55
C LEU A 425 6.18 -3.68 -12.23
N VAL A 426 6.91 -4.16 -13.23
CA VAL A 426 8.32 -4.55 -13.09
C VAL A 426 9.18 -3.33 -12.77
N ALA A 427 8.97 -2.20 -13.45
CA ALA A 427 9.73 -0.98 -13.24
C ALA A 427 9.52 -0.38 -11.84
N ILE A 428 8.28 -0.32 -11.35
CA ILE A 428 7.93 0.13 -10.00
C ILE A 428 8.55 -0.79 -8.95
N SER A 429 8.52 -2.11 -9.19
CA SER A 429 9.14 -3.10 -8.30
C SER A 429 10.66 -2.95 -8.24
N LEU A 430 11.33 -2.86 -9.39
CA LEU A 430 12.79 -2.66 -9.47
C LEU A 430 13.23 -1.32 -8.88
N ALA A 431 12.47 -0.25 -9.11
CA ALA A 431 12.67 1.05 -8.48
C ALA A 431 12.57 0.95 -6.95
N SER A 432 11.55 0.25 -6.45
CA SER A 432 11.35 0.03 -5.02
C SER A 432 12.49 -0.78 -4.39
N PHE A 433 12.92 -1.88 -5.02
CA PHE A 433 14.05 -2.69 -4.56
C PHE A 433 15.36 -1.91 -4.57
N SER A 434 15.60 -1.09 -5.59
CA SER A 434 16.79 -0.23 -5.67
C SER A 434 16.83 0.77 -4.52
N TYR A 435 15.67 1.36 -4.18
CA TYR A 435 15.56 2.30 -3.07
C TYR A 435 15.75 1.62 -1.71
N LEU A 436 15.10 0.47 -1.52
CA LEU A 436 15.22 -0.36 -0.32
C LEU A 436 16.67 -0.82 -0.09
N GLY A 437 17.29 -1.38 -1.13
CA GLY A 437 18.64 -1.93 -1.07
C GLY A 437 19.69 -0.86 -0.78
N THR A 438 19.59 0.30 -1.43
CA THR A 438 20.51 1.42 -1.18
C THR A 438 20.28 2.07 0.17
N GLY A 439 19.02 2.14 0.65
CA GLY A 439 18.68 2.57 2.00
C GLY A 439 19.28 1.68 3.08
N VAL A 440 19.03 0.37 3.01
CA VAL A 440 19.57 -0.63 3.95
C VAL A 440 21.10 -0.67 3.91
N ALA A 441 21.71 -0.61 2.72
CA ALA A 441 23.16 -0.60 2.60
C ALA A 441 23.79 0.68 3.18
N SER A 442 23.17 1.85 2.94
CA SER A 442 23.59 3.12 3.52
C SER A 442 23.49 3.11 5.05
N GLU A 443 22.42 2.53 5.59
CA GLU A 443 22.23 2.37 7.04
C GLU A 443 23.24 1.38 7.64
N ARG A 444 23.46 0.22 7.00
CA ARG A 444 24.49 -0.74 7.41
C ARG A 444 25.89 -0.13 7.39
N LEU A 445 26.21 0.70 6.39
CA LEU A 445 27.49 1.41 6.34
C LEU A 445 27.62 2.47 7.44
N ARG A 446 26.54 3.18 7.77
CA ARG A 446 26.51 4.09 8.92
C ARG A 446 26.70 3.33 10.23
N LYS A 447 25.99 2.22 10.44
CA LYS A 447 26.15 1.35 11.61
C LYS A 447 27.57 0.79 11.71
N ARG A 448 28.15 0.28 10.61
CA ARG A 448 29.54 -0.20 10.57
C ARG A 448 30.56 0.91 10.82
N SER A 449 30.33 2.11 10.30
CA SER A 449 31.20 3.27 10.56
C SER A 449 31.13 3.68 12.02
N LEU A 450 29.93 3.74 12.60
CA LEU A 450 29.71 3.98 14.02
C LEU A 450 30.40 2.91 14.86
N HIS A 451 30.22 1.63 14.54
CA HIS A 451 30.86 0.53 15.23
C HIS A 451 32.40 0.60 15.15
N ARG A 452 32.99 0.84 13.98
CA ARG A 452 34.45 1.06 13.82
C ARG A 452 34.97 2.32 14.51
N SER A 453 34.11 3.34 14.66
CA SER A 453 34.42 4.52 15.47
C SER A 453 34.40 4.16 16.95
N LEU A 454 33.42 3.38 17.41
CA LEU A 454 33.29 2.90 18.78
C LEU A 454 34.37 1.88 19.17
N GLU A 455 34.78 0.99 18.25
CA GLU A 455 35.91 0.06 18.43
C GLU A 455 37.24 0.79 18.65
N ARG A 456 37.42 1.97 18.06
CA ARG A 456 38.59 2.83 18.34
C ARG A 456 38.55 3.50 19.71
N TYR A 457 37.40 3.47 20.39
CA TYR A 457 37.21 3.84 21.79
C TYR A 457 37.05 2.61 22.71
N ALA A 458 37.28 1.39 22.20
CA ALA A 458 37.04 0.11 22.90
C ALA A 458 37.91 -0.13 24.15
N SER A 459 38.81 0.78 24.51
CA SER A 459 39.45 0.81 25.83
C SER A 459 38.59 1.50 26.90
N SER A 460 37.41 2.01 26.55
CA SER A 460 36.42 2.55 27.49
C SER A 460 35.39 1.46 27.86
N PRO A 461 35.29 1.05 29.14
CA PRO A 461 34.34 0.04 29.63
C PRO A 461 32.88 0.32 29.24
N ILE A 462 32.53 1.59 29.08
CA ILE A 462 31.18 2.08 28.78
C ILE A 462 30.73 1.73 27.36
N VAL A 463 31.67 1.58 26.41
CA VAL A 463 31.33 1.37 24.99
C VAL A 463 31.04 -0.11 24.70
N GLN A 464 31.65 -1.04 25.45
CA GLN A 464 31.32 -2.47 25.35
C GLN A 464 29.93 -2.79 25.92
N GLU A 465 29.52 -2.10 26.98
CA GLU A 465 28.19 -2.21 27.59
C GLU A 465 27.06 -1.82 26.62
N ILE A 466 27.29 -0.78 25.79
CA ILE A 466 26.27 -0.23 24.88
C ILE A 466 26.06 -1.14 23.65
N ILE A 467 27.09 -1.84 23.19
CA ILE A 467 27.06 -2.65 21.95
C ILE A 467 26.45 -4.04 22.18
N SER A 468 26.56 -4.60 23.38
CA SER A 468 26.02 -5.93 23.71
C SER A 468 24.52 -5.94 24.06
N GLN A 469 23.91 -4.77 24.28
CA GLN A 469 22.58 -4.67 24.91
C GLN A 469 21.40 -4.54 23.94
N GLN A 470 21.56 -4.50 22.62
CA GLN A 470 20.46 -3.98 21.77
C GLN A 470 19.53 -5.03 21.11
N ASP A 471 19.96 -6.26 20.86
CA ASP A 471 19.09 -7.31 20.27
C ASP A 471 18.81 -8.49 21.23
N ASP A 472 19.77 -8.87 22.10
CA ASP A 472 19.57 -9.91 23.12
C ASP A 472 18.67 -9.46 24.29
N LEU A 473 18.57 -8.16 24.52
CA LEU A 473 17.77 -7.59 25.61
C LEU A 473 16.27 -7.81 25.42
N GLN A 474 15.78 -7.81 24.18
CA GLN A 474 14.34 -7.84 23.92
C GLN A 474 13.74 -9.24 24.16
N TYR A 475 14.47 -10.29 23.81
CA TYR A 475 14.11 -11.68 24.14
C TYR A 475 14.30 -12.01 25.63
N LEU A 476 15.34 -11.47 26.26
CA LEU A 476 15.57 -11.61 27.69
C LEU A 476 14.54 -10.85 28.54
N LEU A 477 14.02 -9.71 28.04
CA LEU A 477 12.98 -8.93 28.71
C LEU A 477 11.64 -9.68 28.74
N GLU A 478 11.23 -10.33 27.64
CA GLU A 478 10.00 -11.15 27.62
C GLU A 478 10.09 -12.36 28.56
N GLN A 479 11.22 -13.06 28.58
CA GLN A 479 11.46 -14.18 29.50
C GLN A 479 11.50 -13.72 30.97
N ARG A 480 12.09 -12.55 31.24
CA ARG A 480 12.17 -11.96 32.58
C ARG A 480 10.81 -11.44 33.05
N GLU A 481 9.99 -10.89 32.17
CA GLU A 481 8.66 -10.38 32.49
C GLU A 481 7.75 -11.52 32.96
N LEU A 482 7.78 -12.68 32.27
CA LEU A 482 7.07 -13.90 32.69
C LEU A 482 7.57 -14.47 34.03
N ALA A 483 8.89 -14.38 34.31
CA ALA A 483 9.46 -14.82 35.59
C ALA A 483 9.17 -13.84 36.76
N THR A 484 8.94 -12.56 36.46
CA THR A 484 8.71 -11.50 37.45
C THR A 484 7.22 -11.42 37.84
N ILE A 485 6.32 -11.65 36.88
CA ILE A 485 4.88 -11.77 37.13
C ILE A 485 4.65 -12.98 38.05
N ARG A 486 3.94 -12.77 39.18
CA ARG A 486 3.71 -13.72 40.30
C ARG A 486 4.75 -13.74 41.42
N LYS A 487 5.84 -12.96 41.37
CA LYS A 487 6.72 -12.79 42.55
C LYS A 487 5.95 -12.06 43.66
N LEU A 488 6.06 -12.56 44.89
CA LEU A 488 5.52 -11.94 46.09
C LEU A 488 6.67 -11.16 46.78
N LEU A 489 6.54 -9.84 46.86
CA LEU A 489 7.51 -8.94 47.47
C LEU A 489 7.12 -8.67 48.93
N GLY A 490 8.08 -8.78 49.84
CA GLY A 490 7.87 -8.59 51.29
C GLY A 490 6.77 -9.48 51.88
N GLY A 491 6.52 -10.65 51.26
CA GLY A 491 5.42 -11.55 51.65
C GLY A 491 4.00 -10.97 51.50
N ARG A 492 3.84 -9.79 50.86
CA ARG A 492 2.58 -9.02 50.84
C ARG A 492 2.16 -8.59 49.44
N TYR A 493 3.08 -8.12 48.60
CA TYR A 493 2.75 -7.49 47.33
C TYR A 493 3.01 -8.42 46.15
N LYS A 494 1.97 -8.93 45.49
CA LYS A 494 2.10 -9.84 44.35
C LYS A 494 2.16 -9.06 43.04
N ILE A 495 3.27 -9.15 42.31
CA ILE A 495 3.43 -8.44 41.03
C ILE A 495 2.43 -8.96 39.99
N VAL A 496 1.67 -8.03 39.40
CA VAL A 496 0.69 -8.28 38.32
C VAL A 496 1.22 -7.84 36.97
N ARG A 497 1.93 -6.70 36.90
CA ARG A 497 2.39 -6.11 35.64
C ARG A 497 3.63 -5.24 35.85
N VAL A 498 4.56 -5.23 34.90
CA VAL A 498 5.69 -4.30 34.87
C VAL A 498 5.23 -2.99 34.19
N LEU A 499 5.44 -1.84 34.84
CA LEU A 499 5.10 -0.52 34.29
C LEU A 499 6.28 0.16 33.60
N GLY A 500 7.50 -0.12 34.04
CA GLY A 500 8.71 0.44 33.43
C GLY A 500 9.98 0.04 34.16
N ALA A 501 11.08 -0.01 33.42
CA ALA A 501 12.43 -0.24 33.93
C ALA A 501 13.31 0.96 33.57
N GLY A 502 13.80 1.67 34.59
CA GLY A 502 14.68 2.83 34.48
C GLY A 502 16.11 2.54 34.98
N GLY A 503 16.99 3.54 34.88
CA GLY A 503 18.43 3.37 35.15
C GLY A 503 18.81 2.99 36.59
N PHE A 504 17.93 3.21 37.57
CA PHE A 504 18.15 2.87 38.99
C PHE A 504 16.96 2.17 39.67
N SER A 505 15.81 2.05 39.00
CA SER A 505 14.61 1.44 39.59
C SER A 505 13.73 0.76 38.54
N GLU A 506 12.98 -0.25 38.97
CA GLU A 506 11.88 -0.85 38.21
C GLU A 506 10.55 -0.56 38.92
N THR A 507 9.49 -0.35 38.15
CA THR A 507 8.16 -0.02 38.66
C THR A 507 7.16 -1.08 38.23
N TYR A 508 6.35 -1.55 39.17
CA TYR A 508 5.37 -2.61 38.99
C TYR A 508 3.98 -2.18 39.44
N VAL A 509 2.93 -2.77 38.87
CA VAL A 509 1.63 -2.90 39.53
C VAL A 509 1.61 -4.19 40.32
N ALA A 510 1.21 -4.14 41.59
CA ALA A 510 1.09 -5.30 42.45
C ALA A 510 -0.25 -5.32 43.19
N GLU A 511 -0.72 -6.50 43.58
CA GLU A 511 -1.84 -6.72 44.49
C GLU A 511 -1.33 -6.78 45.93
N ASP A 512 -1.93 -6.01 46.83
CA ASP A 512 -1.68 -6.12 48.28
C ASP A 512 -2.49 -7.27 48.88
N LYS A 513 -1.85 -8.43 49.06
CA LYS A 513 -2.50 -9.67 49.51
C LYS A 513 -2.94 -9.66 50.97
N GLN A 514 -2.49 -8.71 51.78
CA GLN A 514 -2.86 -8.62 53.19
C GLN A 514 -4.06 -7.70 53.43
N ARG A 515 -4.50 -6.94 52.42
CA ARG A 515 -5.73 -6.14 52.49
C ARG A 515 -6.92 -6.89 51.87
N PRO A 516 -8.12 -6.83 52.48
CA PRO A 516 -9.33 -7.38 51.90
C PRO A 516 -9.55 -6.86 50.48
N GLY A 517 -9.91 -7.75 49.55
CA GLY A 517 -10.11 -7.40 48.14
C GLY A 517 -8.82 -7.30 47.30
N SER A 518 -7.63 -7.52 47.89
CA SER A 518 -6.34 -7.46 47.17
C SER A 518 -6.17 -6.19 46.30
N PRO A 519 -6.35 -4.99 46.88
CA PRO A 519 -6.28 -3.74 46.11
C PRO A 519 -4.93 -3.59 45.41
N LEU A 520 -4.97 -2.99 44.22
CA LEU A 520 -3.77 -2.74 43.41
C LEU A 520 -2.99 -1.53 43.97
N CYS A 521 -1.66 -1.62 43.90
CA CYS A 521 -0.73 -0.56 44.27
C CYS A 521 0.43 -0.50 43.27
N VAL A 522 1.17 0.60 43.25
CA VAL A 522 2.42 0.71 42.50
C VAL A 522 3.58 0.39 43.42
N VAL A 523 4.46 -0.51 43.00
CA VAL A 523 5.69 -0.87 43.71
C VAL A 523 6.88 -0.43 42.88
N LYS A 524 7.67 0.53 43.38
CA LYS A 524 8.99 0.82 42.83
C LYS A 524 10.01 -0.03 43.58
N GLN A 525 10.91 -0.68 42.84
CA GLN A 525 12.05 -1.42 43.36
C GLN A 525 13.32 -0.70 42.91
N LEU A 526 14.21 -0.37 43.84
CA LEU A 526 15.55 0.10 43.50
C LEU A 526 16.39 -1.08 42.99
N LYS A 527 16.91 -1.02 41.76
CA LYS A 527 17.76 -2.09 41.19
C LYS A 527 19.24 -1.75 41.19
N LEU A 528 20.04 -2.73 41.63
CA LEU A 528 21.50 -2.72 41.62
C LEU A 528 22.05 -2.97 40.19
N ALA A 529 22.31 -1.90 39.43
CA ALA A 529 22.92 -2.03 38.09
C ALA A 529 24.44 -1.73 38.07
N SER A 530 25.05 -1.26 39.17
CA SER A 530 26.45 -0.83 39.19
C SER A 530 27.18 -1.28 40.45
N ASN A 531 28.37 -1.89 40.28
CA ASN A 531 29.31 -2.19 41.36
C ASN A 531 30.04 -0.95 41.93
N ASN A 532 29.63 0.28 41.56
CA ASN A 532 30.23 1.50 42.10
C ASN A 532 29.53 1.90 43.42
N PRO A 533 30.21 1.77 44.59
CA PRO A 533 29.59 2.02 45.89
C PRO A 533 29.03 3.44 46.05
N LYS A 534 29.58 4.42 45.32
CA LYS A 534 29.14 5.83 45.38
C LYS A 534 27.79 6.04 44.69
N HIS A 535 27.53 5.37 43.57
CA HIS A 535 26.25 5.46 42.87
C HIS A 535 25.16 4.72 43.65
N PHE A 536 25.51 3.59 44.28
CA PHE A 536 24.61 2.85 45.16
C PHE A 536 24.15 3.69 46.36
N GLN A 537 25.08 4.33 47.07
CA GLN A 537 24.74 5.18 48.22
C GLN A 537 23.86 6.36 47.82
N LEU A 538 24.12 6.96 46.65
CA LEU A 538 23.30 8.05 46.12
C LEU A 538 21.88 7.57 45.77
N ALA A 539 21.75 6.45 45.05
CA ALA A 539 20.45 5.92 44.64
C ALA A 539 19.60 5.51 45.85
N ARG A 540 20.21 4.85 46.85
CA ARG A 540 19.55 4.54 48.13
C ARG A 540 19.07 5.79 48.85
N ARG A 541 19.89 6.86 48.87
CA ARG A 541 19.52 8.14 49.47
C ARG A 541 18.34 8.79 48.75
N LEU A 542 18.35 8.84 47.41
CA LEU A 542 17.24 9.41 46.63
C LEU A 542 15.94 8.62 46.83
N PHE A 543 16.02 7.30 46.85
CA PHE A 543 14.86 6.43 47.03
C PHE A 543 14.24 6.55 48.43
N LYS A 544 15.07 6.70 49.47
CA LYS A 544 14.62 6.99 50.83
C LYS A 544 13.99 8.39 50.94
N LEU A 545 14.59 9.39 50.30
CA LEU A 545 14.04 10.75 50.28
C LEU A 545 12.66 10.82 49.61
N GLU A 546 12.41 10.02 48.59
CA GLU A 546 11.08 9.91 47.96
C GLU A 546 10.03 9.41 48.96
N ALA A 547 10.35 8.36 49.71
CA ALA A 547 9.47 7.83 50.76
C ALA A 547 9.19 8.89 51.84
N GLU A 548 10.24 9.52 52.38
CA GLU A 548 10.12 10.56 53.40
C GLU A 548 9.31 11.76 52.91
N THR A 549 9.43 12.12 51.63
CA THR A 549 8.69 13.22 51.03
C THR A 549 7.22 12.90 50.86
N LEU A 550 6.87 11.70 50.39
CA LEU A 550 5.48 11.26 50.28
C LEU A 550 4.81 11.16 51.65
N GLU A 551 5.54 10.67 52.66
CA GLU A 551 5.04 10.64 54.05
C GLU A 551 4.77 12.05 54.59
N LYS A 552 5.67 13.00 54.32
CA LYS A 552 5.52 14.40 54.71
C LYS A 552 4.34 15.10 54.02
N LEU A 553 4.11 14.81 52.75
CA LEU A 553 2.97 15.36 51.99
C LEU A 553 1.63 14.74 52.43
N GLY A 554 1.66 13.57 53.08
CA GLY A 554 0.51 12.96 53.71
C GLY A 554 -0.59 12.57 52.71
N THR A 555 -1.85 12.81 53.08
CA THR A 555 -3.01 12.50 52.23
C THR A 555 -3.44 13.75 51.45
N HIS A 556 -3.34 13.69 50.13
CA HIS A 556 -3.79 14.76 49.23
C HIS A 556 -4.44 14.15 47.98
N ASP A 557 -5.55 14.72 47.51
CA ASP A 557 -6.36 14.12 46.44
C ASP A 557 -5.65 14.00 45.08
N GLN A 558 -4.63 14.83 44.86
CA GLN A 558 -3.86 14.90 43.61
C GLN A 558 -2.39 14.48 43.75
N ILE A 559 -2.04 13.79 44.84
CA ILE A 559 -0.69 13.23 45.08
C ILE A 559 -0.85 11.79 45.60
N PRO A 560 -0.16 10.78 45.03
CA PRO A 560 -0.28 9.40 45.49
C PRO A 560 0.14 9.23 46.95
N GLN A 561 -0.65 8.50 47.73
CA GLN A 561 -0.29 8.18 49.10
C GLN A 561 0.85 7.15 49.18
N LEU A 562 1.77 7.33 50.14
CA LEU A 562 2.69 6.26 50.56
C LEU A 562 1.93 5.16 51.29
N LEU A 563 2.04 3.91 50.82
CA LEU A 563 1.40 2.74 51.45
C LEU A 563 2.38 1.93 52.29
N ALA A 564 3.63 1.80 51.84
CA ALA A 564 4.70 1.15 52.57
C ALA A 564 6.08 1.51 52.01
N TYR A 565 7.09 1.42 52.86
CA TYR A 565 8.50 1.46 52.50
C TYR A 565 9.21 0.35 53.26
N PHE A 566 9.91 -0.55 52.56
CA PHE A 566 10.57 -1.69 53.18
C PHE A 566 11.78 -2.15 52.35
N ASP A 567 12.66 -2.91 52.99
CA ASP A 567 13.76 -3.62 52.36
C ASP A 567 13.54 -5.14 52.44
N GLU A 568 14.01 -5.86 51.43
CA GLU A 568 14.02 -7.33 51.40
C GLU A 568 15.34 -7.77 50.77
N GLY A 569 16.27 -8.26 51.61
CA GLY A 569 17.65 -8.53 51.20
C GLY A 569 18.45 -7.24 51.02
N GLU A 570 19.09 -7.06 49.86
CA GLU A 570 19.83 -5.83 49.49
C GLU A 570 19.01 -4.88 48.61
N GLU A 571 17.71 -5.14 48.45
CA GLU A 571 16.80 -4.41 47.57
C GLU A 571 15.80 -3.57 48.38
N PHE A 572 15.52 -2.36 47.90
CA PHE A 572 14.61 -1.41 48.56
C PHE A 572 13.33 -1.23 47.76
N TYR A 573 12.20 -1.18 48.44
CA TYR A 573 10.87 -1.12 47.84
C TYR A 573 10.07 0.06 48.41
N LEU A 574 9.44 0.81 47.50
CA LEU A 574 8.53 1.91 47.78
C LEU A 574 7.16 1.55 47.20
N VAL A 575 6.14 1.47 48.05
CA VAL A 575 4.78 1.13 47.66
C VAL A 575 3.89 2.35 47.80
N GLN A 576 3.24 2.74 46.71
CA GLN A 576 2.36 3.90 46.65
C GLN A 576 0.99 3.52 46.08
N GLU A 577 0.03 4.41 46.26
CA GLU A 577 -1.29 4.31 45.64
C GLU A 577 -1.20 4.15 44.11
N LEU A 578 -2.03 3.27 43.55
CA LEU A 578 -2.20 3.17 42.10
C LEU A 578 -3.27 4.17 41.63
N ILE A 579 -2.84 5.14 40.83
CA ILE A 579 -3.76 6.06 40.15
C ILE A 579 -4.23 5.42 38.85
N VAL A 580 -5.51 5.01 38.81
CA VAL A 580 -6.13 4.46 37.60
C VAL A 580 -6.47 5.62 36.66
N GLY A 581 -5.73 5.71 35.56
CA GLY A 581 -5.82 6.81 34.62
C GLY A 581 -4.90 6.63 33.42
N HIS A 582 -4.66 7.72 32.71
CA HIS A 582 -3.70 7.78 31.61
C HIS A 582 -2.78 9.01 31.77
N PRO A 583 -1.51 8.94 31.35
CA PRO A 583 -0.59 10.05 31.49
C PRO A 583 -0.95 11.19 30.54
N LEU A 584 -0.80 12.44 30.98
CA LEU A 584 -1.10 13.66 30.22
C LEU A 584 -0.32 13.71 28.89
N SER A 585 0.82 13.03 28.79
CA SER A 585 1.55 12.85 27.52
C SER A 585 0.74 12.19 26.40
N GLN A 586 -0.31 11.42 26.71
CA GLN A 586 -1.24 10.84 25.74
C GLN A 586 -2.29 11.85 25.26
N GLU A 587 -2.65 12.82 26.11
CA GLU A 587 -3.54 13.94 25.74
C GLU A 587 -2.81 14.99 24.88
N ILE A 588 -1.47 15.04 24.99
CA ILE A 588 -0.60 15.98 24.24
C ILE A 588 0.32 15.22 23.26
N PRO A 589 -0.23 14.58 22.20
CA PRO A 589 0.57 13.88 21.22
C PRO A 589 1.35 14.87 20.32
N PRO A 590 2.54 14.48 19.82
CA PRO A 590 3.35 15.37 18.97
C PRO A 590 2.59 15.85 17.73
N GLY A 591 2.69 17.16 17.44
CA GLY A 591 2.09 17.80 16.27
C GLY A 591 0.59 18.11 16.40
N ARG A 592 -0.04 17.86 17.55
CA ARG A 592 -1.46 18.17 17.79
C ARG A 592 -1.62 19.20 18.92
N PRO A 593 -1.82 20.48 18.62
CA PRO A 593 -2.05 21.50 19.64
C PRO A 593 -3.43 21.35 20.30
N MET A 594 -3.50 21.70 21.59
CA MET A 594 -4.73 21.74 22.40
C MET A 594 -5.35 23.13 22.38
N GLN A 595 -6.66 23.20 22.64
CA GLN A 595 -7.36 24.47 22.81
C GLN A 595 -6.87 25.19 24.06
N GLU A 596 -6.74 26.52 23.97
CA GLU A 596 -6.29 27.39 25.05
C GLU A 596 -7.06 27.16 26.36
N SER A 597 -8.38 27.10 26.32
CA SER A 597 -9.23 26.87 27.51
C SER A 597 -8.89 25.56 28.25
N THR A 598 -8.56 24.51 27.51
CA THR A 598 -8.14 23.23 28.08
C THR A 598 -6.76 23.34 28.72
N VAL A 599 -5.82 24.03 28.07
CA VAL A 599 -4.47 24.25 28.62
C VAL A 599 -4.52 25.11 29.89
N ILE A 600 -5.35 26.16 29.91
CA ILE A 600 -5.59 26.99 31.09
C ILE A 600 -6.07 26.12 32.26
N THR A 601 -7.07 25.26 32.03
CA THR A 601 -7.61 24.35 33.05
C THR A 601 -6.54 23.41 33.60
N ILE A 602 -5.74 22.80 32.73
CA ILE A 602 -4.65 21.89 33.11
C ILE A 602 -3.62 22.60 34.00
N ILE A 603 -3.16 23.79 33.60
CA ILE A 603 -2.14 24.52 34.37
C ILE A 603 -2.72 25.00 35.70
N TYR A 604 -3.96 25.51 35.70
CA TYR A 604 -4.62 25.97 36.91
C TYR A 604 -4.71 24.85 37.96
N GLU A 605 -5.20 23.67 37.57
CA GLU A 605 -5.31 22.50 38.44
C GLU A 605 -3.95 22.02 38.98
N LEU A 606 -2.90 22.06 38.14
CA LEU A 606 -1.54 21.68 38.56
C LEU A 606 -0.90 22.74 39.46
N LEU A 607 -1.19 24.03 39.26
CA LEU A 607 -0.73 25.10 40.15
C LEU A 607 -1.31 24.97 41.55
N GLN A 608 -2.58 24.56 41.68
CA GLN A 608 -3.19 24.26 42.99
C GLN A 608 -2.45 23.12 43.70
N THR A 609 -2.14 22.05 42.96
CA THR A 609 -1.34 20.94 43.51
C THR A 609 0.08 21.38 43.90
N LEU A 610 0.72 22.23 43.08
CA LEU A 610 2.06 22.75 43.38
C LEU A 610 2.10 23.71 44.57
N GLU A 611 1.05 24.51 44.77
CA GLU A 611 0.92 25.37 45.96
C GLU A 611 0.95 24.54 47.24
N PHE A 612 0.20 23.43 47.27
CA PHE A 612 0.24 22.48 48.38
C PHE A 612 1.64 21.86 48.57
N VAL A 613 2.28 21.40 47.49
CA VAL A 613 3.64 20.83 47.56
C VAL A 613 4.66 21.86 48.09
N HIS A 614 4.60 23.09 47.59
CA HIS A 614 5.53 24.17 47.94
C HIS A 614 5.33 24.66 49.38
N SER A 615 4.10 24.71 49.88
CA SER A 615 3.79 25.08 51.28
C SER A 615 4.34 24.07 52.29
N HIS A 616 4.52 22.81 51.89
CA HIS A 616 5.21 21.77 52.68
C HIS A 616 6.74 21.80 52.53
N GLY A 617 7.31 22.81 51.87
CA GLY A 617 8.75 22.97 51.73
C GLY A 617 9.39 21.99 50.75
N VAL A 618 8.61 21.41 49.83
CA VAL A 618 9.04 20.42 48.83
C VAL A 618 9.12 21.07 47.45
N ILE A 619 10.12 20.68 46.65
CA ILE A 619 10.23 21.04 45.23
C ILE A 619 10.28 19.74 44.42
N HIS A 620 9.40 19.58 43.42
CA HIS A 620 9.20 18.34 42.67
C HIS A 620 10.38 18.00 41.73
N ARG A 621 10.85 19.00 40.97
CA ARG A 621 11.99 18.96 40.02
C ARG A 621 11.83 18.17 38.72
N ASP A 622 10.87 17.26 38.59
CA ASP A 622 10.66 16.51 37.33
C ASP A 622 9.22 16.60 36.80
N ILE A 623 8.66 17.82 36.78
CA ILE A 623 7.32 18.06 36.22
C ILE A 623 7.39 17.97 34.69
N LYS A 624 6.59 17.05 34.12
CA LYS A 624 6.46 16.81 32.68
C LYS A 624 5.18 16.04 32.39
N PRO A 625 4.67 16.03 31.15
CA PRO A 625 3.42 15.33 30.81
C PRO A 625 3.39 13.82 31.14
N SER A 626 4.53 13.14 31.22
CA SER A 626 4.56 11.71 31.56
C SER A 626 4.42 11.44 33.07
N ASN A 627 4.65 12.45 33.92
CA ASN A 627 4.59 12.37 35.38
C ASN A 627 3.30 13.00 35.93
N ILE A 628 2.29 13.19 35.08
CA ILE A 628 0.97 13.70 35.43
C ILE A 628 -0.04 12.71 34.88
N ILE A 629 -0.90 12.15 35.73
CA ILE A 629 -1.94 11.19 35.33
C ILE A 629 -3.31 11.86 35.41
N ARG A 630 -4.10 11.80 34.34
CA ARG A 630 -5.53 12.10 34.41
C ARG A 630 -6.28 10.88 34.95
N ARG A 631 -6.78 11.00 36.17
CA ARG A 631 -7.52 9.97 36.90
C ARG A 631 -8.88 9.74 36.24
N HIS A 632 -9.23 8.48 36.02
CA HIS A 632 -10.47 8.12 35.32
C HIS A 632 -11.74 8.35 36.15
N SER A 633 -11.66 8.24 37.48
CA SER A 633 -12.84 8.31 38.36
C SER A 633 -13.51 9.67 38.37
N ASP A 634 -12.74 10.75 38.25
CA ASP A 634 -13.24 12.13 38.37
C ASP A 634 -12.57 13.13 37.42
N GLY A 635 -11.66 12.66 36.55
CA GLY A 635 -11.00 13.50 35.54
C GLY A 635 -9.88 14.40 36.08
N LYS A 636 -9.55 14.32 37.38
CA LYS A 636 -8.51 15.16 38.00
C LYS A 636 -7.11 14.75 37.59
N LEU A 637 -6.20 15.72 37.54
CA LEU A 637 -4.77 15.55 37.32
C LEU A 637 -4.08 15.20 38.63
N VAL A 638 -3.31 14.13 38.63
CA VAL A 638 -2.54 13.63 39.78
C VAL A 638 -1.05 13.71 39.45
N LEU A 639 -0.29 14.43 40.27
CA LEU A 639 1.15 14.58 40.11
C LEU A 639 1.86 13.38 40.75
N ILE A 640 2.67 12.68 39.98
CA ILE A 640 3.37 11.46 40.41
C ILE A 640 4.89 11.62 40.34
N ASP A 641 5.60 10.69 40.97
CA ASP A 641 7.07 10.52 40.86
C ASP A 641 7.91 11.61 41.55
N PHE A 642 7.94 11.56 42.89
CA PHE A 642 8.67 12.47 43.76
C PHE A 642 10.16 12.06 43.94
N GLY A 643 10.72 11.22 43.07
CA GLY A 643 12.09 10.69 43.18
C GLY A 643 13.22 11.71 43.00
N ALA A 644 12.91 12.94 42.54
CA ALA A 644 13.89 13.98 42.23
C ALA A 644 13.91 15.15 43.24
N VAL A 645 13.18 15.07 44.35
CA VAL A 645 12.80 16.20 45.23
C VAL A 645 13.93 16.86 46.03
N LYS A 646 13.73 18.15 46.42
CA LYS A 646 14.50 18.86 47.48
C LYS A 646 13.58 19.17 48.64
N GLU A 647 14.07 18.96 49.86
CA GLU A 647 13.56 19.67 51.03
C GLU A 647 14.32 20.98 51.23
N VAL A 648 13.60 22.07 51.46
CA VAL A 648 14.17 23.42 51.63
C VAL A 648 14.75 23.63 53.05
N SER A 649 14.38 22.78 54.02
CA SER A 649 14.59 23.00 55.47
C SER A 649 16.02 22.81 56.01
N ASN A 650 17.04 22.59 55.18
CA ASN A 650 18.43 22.36 55.63
C ASN A 650 19.42 23.40 55.06
N GLN A 651 19.15 24.69 55.25
CA GLN A 651 20.16 25.76 55.09
C GLN A 651 21.16 25.85 56.26
N LEU A 652 21.03 25.01 57.29
CA LEU A 652 21.92 25.02 58.48
C LEU A 652 23.06 23.99 58.46
N LEU A 653 23.12 23.11 57.45
CA LEU A 653 24.18 22.07 57.34
C LEU A 653 25.36 22.48 56.44
N ASP A 654 25.43 23.75 56.00
CA ASP A 654 26.52 24.27 55.16
C ASP A 654 27.79 24.66 55.96
N GLN A 655 27.92 24.28 57.24
CA GLN A 655 29.09 24.62 58.08
C GLN A 655 30.20 23.56 58.16
N GLU A 656 30.09 22.41 57.49
CA GLU A 656 31.19 21.43 57.48
C GLU A 656 31.54 20.96 56.06
N GLY A 657 32.20 21.82 55.27
CA GLY A 657 33.27 21.46 54.31
C GLY A 657 33.02 20.42 53.19
N GLN A 658 31.87 19.76 53.10
CA GLN A 658 31.52 18.81 52.05
C GLN A 658 30.45 19.44 51.17
N SER A 659 30.89 20.12 50.12
CA SER A 659 30.05 20.64 49.05
C SER A 659 29.15 19.52 48.52
N SER A 660 27.88 19.51 48.93
CA SER A 660 26.87 18.64 48.34
C SER A 660 26.60 19.14 46.93
N PHE A 661 27.37 18.63 45.96
CA PHE A 661 27.06 18.76 44.54
C PHE A 661 25.63 18.21 44.35
N THR A 662 24.66 19.11 44.28
CA THR A 662 23.28 18.78 43.91
C THR A 662 23.36 18.44 42.42
N ILE A 663 23.48 17.14 42.12
CA ILE A 663 23.56 16.63 40.75
C ILE A 663 22.36 17.18 39.96
N GLY A 664 22.60 17.67 38.75
CA GLY A 664 21.55 18.15 37.85
C GLY A 664 20.61 17.01 37.47
N ILE A 665 19.56 16.83 38.26
CA ILE A 665 18.47 15.88 38.03
C ILE A 665 17.35 16.67 37.34
N GLY A 666 16.84 16.17 36.21
CA GLY A 666 15.69 16.75 35.50
C GLY A 666 15.63 16.32 34.03
N THR A 667 14.42 16.29 33.47
CA THR A 667 14.22 15.92 32.06
C THR A 667 14.65 17.05 31.12
N GLN A 668 15.45 16.71 30.10
CA GLN A 668 15.97 17.67 29.13
C GLN A 668 14.82 18.48 28.49
N GLY A 669 14.94 19.81 28.50
CA GLY A 669 13.92 20.72 27.96
C GLY A 669 12.79 21.12 28.92
N TYR A 670 12.59 20.42 30.04
CA TYR A 670 11.72 20.87 31.14
C TYR A 670 12.51 21.40 32.33
N ALA A 671 13.75 20.91 32.52
CA ALA A 671 14.63 21.37 33.58
C ALA A 671 15.28 22.72 33.22
N PRO A 672 15.09 23.79 34.03
CA PRO A 672 15.70 25.08 33.79
C PRO A 672 17.20 25.12 34.15
N SER A 673 17.90 26.18 33.73
CA SER A 673 19.35 26.29 33.85
C SER A 673 19.85 26.32 35.31
N GLU A 674 19.11 26.95 36.23
CA GLU A 674 19.46 26.97 37.65
C GLU A 674 19.34 25.60 38.31
N GLN A 675 18.38 24.77 37.88
CA GLN A 675 18.25 23.38 38.31
C GLN A 675 19.39 22.51 37.75
N CYS A 676 19.73 22.70 36.48
CA CYS A 676 20.90 22.06 35.87
C CYS A 676 22.21 22.42 36.59
N ALA A 677 22.29 23.62 37.17
CA ALA A 677 23.41 24.10 37.99
C ALA A 677 23.32 23.69 39.48
N GLY A 678 22.32 22.89 39.87
CA GLY A 678 22.12 22.40 41.24
C GLY A 678 21.46 23.40 42.21
N ARG A 679 21.02 24.57 41.72
CA ARG A 679 20.41 25.67 42.50
C ARG A 679 18.90 25.74 42.30
N VAL A 680 18.24 24.63 42.64
CA VAL A 680 16.79 24.42 42.49
C VAL A 680 16.00 25.41 43.36
N ARG A 681 14.89 25.94 42.83
CA ARG A 681 13.96 26.86 43.51
C ARG A 681 12.50 26.46 43.24
N TYR A 682 11.54 27.02 43.97
CA TYR A 682 10.11 26.85 43.66
C TYR A 682 9.77 27.30 42.23
N SER A 683 10.40 28.38 41.76
CA SER A 683 10.27 28.88 40.38
C SER A 683 10.84 27.93 39.31
N SER A 684 11.57 26.87 39.69
CA SER A 684 11.99 25.82 38.77
C SER A 684 10.84 24.88 38.39
N ASP A 685 9.96 24.54 39.36
CA ASP A 685 8.75 23.76 39.08
C ASP A 685 7.76 24.55 38.22
N ILE A 686 7.63 25.85 38.48
CA ILE A 686 6.76 26.76 37.70
C ILE A 686 7.24 26.84 36.25
N TYR A 687 8.55 26.90 36.01
CA TYR A 687 9.11 26.83 34.66
C TYR A 687 8.73 25.54 33.94
N ALA A 688 8.90 24.39 34.61
CA ALA A 688 8.59 23.09 34.02
C ALA A 688 7.10 22.93 33.69
N LEU A 689 6.21 23.48 34.53
CA LEU A 689 4.77 23.55 34.26
C LEU A 689 4.45 24.49 33.08
N GLY A 690 5.09 25.65 33.01
CA GLY A 690 4.95 26.57 31.86
C GLY A 690 5.38 25.92 30.53
N MET A 691 6.49 25.17 30.54
CA MET A 691 6.94 24.41 29.37
C MET A 691 5.96 23.29 28.97
N THR A 692 5.28 22.68 29.94
CA THR A 692 4.18 21.72 29.69
C THR A 692 3.00 22.40 29.00
N GLY A 693 2.62 23.60 29.44
CA GLY A 693 1.60 24.44 28.80
C GLY A 693 1.93 24.83 27.37
N ILE A 694 3.16 25.31 27.13
CA ILE A 694 3.65 25.68 25.79
C ILE A 694 3.66 24.47 24.86
N ARG A 695 4.08 23.29 25.35
CA ARG A 695 4.00 22.05 24.58
C ARG A 695 2.55 21.72 24.23
N ALA A 696 1.60 21.88 25.15
CA ALA A 696 0.19 21.63 24.89
C ALA A 696 -0.37 22.57 23.81
N LEU A 697 -0.02 23.86 23.83
CA LEU A 697 -0.48 24.84 22.85
C LEU A 697 0.17 24.72 21.46
N THR A 698 1.42 24.26 21.39
CA THR A 698 2.18 24.19 20.13
C THR A 698 2.17 22.80 19.50
N GLY A 699 1.94 21.76 20.30
CA GLY A 699 2.18 20.36 19.91
C GLY A 699 3.66 20.01 19.70
N LEU A 700 4.59 20.94 19.99
CA LEU A 700 6.03 20.77 19.79
C LEU A 700 6.71 20.33 21.09
N SER A 701 7.69 19.44 20.97
CA SER A 701 8.55 19.09 22.11
C SER A 701 9.48 20.26 22.46
N PRO A 702 9.92 20.40 23.73
CA PRO A 702 10.82 21.49 24.13
C PRO A 702 12.11 21.61 23.28
N HIS A 703 12.59 20.52 22.68
CA HIS A 703 13.78 20.52 21.82
C HIS A 703 13.55 21.11 20.42
N GLU A 704 12.30 21.19 19.98
CA GLU A 704 11.91 21.75 18.68
C GLU A 704 11.63 23.25 18.78
N LEU A 705 11.50 23.79 19.99
CA LEU A 705 11.34 25.22 20.25
C LEU A 705 12.67 25.93 20.07
N GLN A 706 12.65 27.02 19.30
CA GLN A 706 13.83 27.85 19.10
C GLN A 706 14.06 28.73 20.32
N LEU A 707 15.33 29.00 20.61
CA LEU A 707 15.72 29.98 21.62
C LEU A 707 16.13 31.28 20.94
N ASP A 708 15.77 32.40 21.53
CA ASP A 708 16.28 33.71 21.12
C ASP A 708 17.78 33.79 21.41
N ALA A 709 18.56 34.12 20.38
CA ALA A 709 20.02 34.07 20.47
C ALA A 709 20.64 35.12 21.42
N ASN A 710 19.90 36.20 21.71
CA ASN A 710 20.39 37.31 22.55
C ASN A 710 19.92 37.19 24.00
N THR A 711 18.69 36.71 24.20
CA THR A 711 18.03 36.68 25.51
C THR A 711 17.97 35.28 26.12
N GLY A 712 18.10 34.23 25.32
CA GLY A 712 17.94 32.84 25.76
C GLY A 712 16.49 32.42 26.02
N GLU A 713 15.53 33.29 25.68
CA GLU A 713 14.10 33.05 25.89
C GLU A 713 13.53 32.08 24.85
N THR A 714 12.49 31.33 25.24
CA THR A 714 11.85 30.35 24.34
C THR A 714 10.91 31.05 23.37
N LEU A 715 11.15 30.89 22.06
CA LEU A 715 10.35 31.47 20.99
C LEU A 715 9.24 30.51 20.55
N TRP A 716 8.03 30.66 21.12
CA TRP A 716 6.92 29.74 20.89
C TRP A 716 5.62 30.40 20.41
N MET A 717 5.36 31.68 20.73
CA MET A 717 4.06 32.33 20.46
C MET A 717 3.65 32.27 18.98
N HIS A 718 4.59 32.42 18.04
CA HIS A 718 4.34 32.34 16.60
C HIS A 718 3.95 30.92 16.09
N LYS A 719 3.97 29.92 16.97
CA LYS A 719 3.62 28.52 16.70
C LYS A 719 2.32 28.07 17.36
N ALA A 720 1.63 28.94 18.08
CA ALA A 720 0.39 28.64 18.80
C ALA A 720 -0.70 29.67 18.48
N GLN A 721 -1.96 29.24 18.58
CA GLN A 721 -3.10 30.16 18.67
C GLN A 721 -3.38 30.39 20.15
N VAL A 722 -3.12 31.60 20.65
CA VAL A 722 -3.19 31.93 22.08
C VAL A 722 -3.55 33.40 22.27
N SER A 723 -4.35 33.72 23.29
CA SER A 723 -4.63 35.09 23.72
C SER A 723 -3.38 35.81 24.21
N HIS A 724 -3.38 37.14 24.14
CA HIS A 724 -2.21 37.93 24.57
C HIS A 724 -1.98 37.80 26.07
N GLU A 725 -3.07 37.76 26.84
CA GLU A 725 -3.10 37.67 28.29
C GLU A 725 -2.53 36.33 28.76
N PHE A 726 -2.98 35.22 28.17
CA PHE A 726 -2.46 33.90 28.54
C PHE A 726 -1.01 33.69 28.07
N ALA A 727 -0.66 34.20 26.89
CA ALA A 727 0.72 34.16 26.41
C ALA A 727 1.67 34.92 27.34
N ALA A 728 1.26 36.10 27.86
CA ALA A 728 2.05 36.88 28.81
C ALA A 728 2.33 36.09 30.10
N VAL A 729 1.32 35.41 30.63
CA VAL A 729 1.45 34.57 31.83
C VAL A 729 2.40 33.39 31.58
N LEU A 730 2.23 32.64 30.50
CA LEU A 730 3.13 31.53 30.13
C LEU A 730 4.56 32.02 29.90
N CYS A 731 4.76 33.15 29.23
CA CYS A 731 6.07 33.78 29.04
C CYS A 731 6.71 34.16 30.39
N LYS A 732 5.95 34.65 31.36
CA LYS A 732 6.44 34.92 32.73
C LYS A 732 6.82 33.63 33.45
N MET A 733 6.07 32.54 33.29
CA MET A 733 6.42 31.23 33.89
C MET A 733 7.76 30.69 33.36
N VAL A 734 8.08 30.89 32.07
CA VAL A 734 9.26 30.27 31.42
C VAL A 734 10.44 31.22 31.18
N ARG A 735 10.50 32.37 31.85
CA ARG A 735 11.63 33.32 31.72
C ARG A 735 12.97 32.64 31.94
N HIS A 736 13.96 32.91 31.08
CA HIS A 736 15.31 32.34 31.28
C HIS A 736 15.89 32.75 32.65
N ASP A 737 15.78 34.02 33.02
CA ASP A 737 16.14 34.52 34.35
C ASP A 737 15.08 34.15 35.40
N PHE A 738 15.44 33.25 36.33
CA PHE A 738 14.54 32.76 37.38
C PHE A 738 14.05 33.85 38.34
N THR A 739 14.73 34.99 38.44
CA THR A 739 14.31 36.13 39.29
C THR A 739 13.15 36.91 38.68
N GLN A 740 12.92 36.75 37.37
CA GLN A 740 11.84 37.39 36.61
C GLN A 740 10.61 36.49 36.44
N ARG A 741 10.68 35.24 36.91
CA ARG A 741 9.53 34.32 36.97
C ARG A 741 8.66 34.63 38.20
N TYR A 742 7.49 34.00 38.26
CA TYR A 742 6.75 33.88 39.52
C TYR A 742 7.64 33.23 40.59
N GLN A 743 7.66 33.79 41.80
CA GLN A 743 8.50 33.28 42.88
C GLN A 743 7.79 32.21 43.72
N SER A 744 6.46 32.07 43.57
CA SER A 744 5.65 31.03 44.21
C SER A 744 4.53 30.55 43.29
N ALA A 745 4.04 29.32 43.50
CA ALA A 745 2.89 28.80 42.77
C ALA A 745 1.63 29.65 43.00
N LEU A 746 1.47 30.22 44.21
CA LEU A 746 0.37 31.13 44.56
C LEU A 746 0.36 32.41 43.71
N GLU A 747 1.54 33.01 43.47
CA GLU A 747 1.67 34.20 42.61
C GLU A 747 1.23 33.88 41.17
N ALA A 748 1.60 32.71 40.65
CA ALA A 748 1.15 32.26 39.33
C ALA A 748 -0.36 31.96 39.32
N LEU A 749 -0.89 31.33 40.37
CA LEU A 749 -2.32 31.00 40.50
C LEU A 749 -3.19 32.26 40.45
N SER A 750 -2.79 33.34 41.14
CA SER A 750 -3.49 34.62 41.15
C SER A 750 -3.67 35.22 39.75
N ASP A 751 -2.65 35.15 38.89
CA ASP A 751 -2.74 35.65 37.51
C ASP A 751 -3.61 34.72 36.63
N PHE A 752 -3.62 33.41 36.92
CA PHE A 752 -4.51 32.45 36.23
C PHE A 752 -5.99 32.57 36.64
N GLU A 753 -6.31 32.90 37.89
CA GLU A 753 -7.69 33.11 38.33
C GLU A 753 -8.37 34.25 37.55
N GLN A 754 -7.62 35.30 37.21
CA GLN A 754 -8.12 36.38 36.36
C GLN A 754 -8.43 35.88 34.94
N LEU A 755 -7.62 34.98 34.38
CA LEU A 755 -7.84 34.39 33.06
C LEU A 755 -9.06 33.45 33.03
N VAL A 756 -9.25 32.63 34.06
CA VAL A 756 -10.39 31.70 34.17
C VAL A 756 -11.72 32.46 34.28
N ASN A 757 -11.75 33.57 35.05
CA ASN A 757 -12.93 34.42 35.21
C ASN A 757 -13.33 35.15 33.91
N LEU A 758 -12.37 35.46 33.03
CA LEU A 758 -12.63 36.07 31.71
C LEU A 758 -13.26 35.09 30.71
N HIS A 759 -12.96 33.79 30.82
CA HIS A 759 -13.43 32.75 29.91
C HIS A 759 -14.74 32.06 30.35
N THR A 760 -15.29 32.43 31.52
CA THR A 760 -16.49 31.81 32.11
C THR A 760 -17.73 32.73 32.18
N SER A 761 -17.71 33.95 31.63
CA SER A 761 -18.90 34.81 31.57
C SER A 761 -19.87 34.41 30.43
N PRO A 762 -21.19 34.26 30.68
CA PRO A 762 -22.16 33.97 29.63
C PRO A 762 -22.33 35.19 28.71
N LEU A 763 -22.25 34.97 27.40
CA LEU A 763 -22.52 35.96 26.36
C LEU A 763 -23.92 36.58 26.52
N LYS A 764 -23.97 37.89 26.81
CA LYS A 764 -25.13 38.73 26.49
C LYS A 764 -25.22 38.82 24.96
N ILE A 765 -26.30 38.29 24.40
CA ILE A 765 -26.65 38.49 22.99
C ILE A 765 -27.17 39.92 22.86
N GLU A 766 -26.44 40.77 22.14
CA GLU A 766 -26.97 42.00 21.57
C GLU A 766 -27.43 41.70 20.14
N ASP A 767 -28.75 41.77 19.95
CA ASP A 767 -29.42 41.75 18.65
C ASP A 767 -28.96 42.95 17.81
N ASN A 768 -28.44 42.68 16.61
CA ASN A 768 -28.62 43.60 15.48
C ASN A 768 -28.21 42.98 14.13
N LEU A 769 -29.14 43.13 13.15
CA LEU A 769 -29.02 43.04 11.68
C LEU A 769 -29.38 41.68 11.02
N PRO A 770 -29.90 41.69 9.78
CA PRO A 770 -31.33 41.86 9.49
C PRO A 770 -31.91 40.69 8.68
N VAL A 771 -33.24 40.65 8.66
CA VAL A 771 -34.10 39.73 7.92
C VAL A 771 -33.82 39.80 6.42
N ASP A 772 -33.56 38.66 5.79
CA ASP A 772 -34.03 38.38 4.44
C ASP A 772 -34.47 36.91 4.35
N ASP A 773 -35.65 36.79 3.74
CA ASP A 773 -36.61 35.70 3.73
C ASP A 773 -36.30 34.68 2.63
N TYR A 774 -36.56 33.38 2.87
CA TYR A 774 -37.02 32.38 1.88
C TYR A 774 -37.32 31.04 2.60
N ASP A 775 -38.60 30.88 2.93
CA ASP A 775 -39.46 29.69 2.85
C ASP A 775 -38.90 28.27 3.10
N ALA A 776 -39.49 27.61 4.12
CA ALA A 776 -39.33 26.21 4.52
C ALA A 776 -40.24 25.24 3.69
N PRO A 777 -40.18 23.89 3.85
CA PRO A 777 -40.66 23.23 5.08
C PRO A 777 -39.87 21.98 5.57
N THR A 778 -39.54 22.01 6.87
CA THR A 778 -39.69 20.96 7.91
C THR A 778 -39.69 19.46 7.58
N ALA A 779 -38.78 18.73 8.24
CA ALA A 779 -39.06 17.39 8.79
C ALA A 779 -38.26 17.10 10.09
N ARG A 780 -38.94 17.33 11.22
CA ARG A 780 -38.96 16.64 12.52
C ARG A 780 -37.70 15.95 13.09
N TRP A 781 -37.25 16.50 14.22
CA TRP A 781 -36.64 15.76 15.33
C TRP A 781 -37.64 14.79 15.98
N GLY A 782 -37.19 13.57 16.24
CA GLY A 782 -37.82 12.61 17.14
C GLY A 782 -36.87 12.29 18.30
N ILE A 783 -37.30 12.68 19.51
CA ILE A 783 -36.75 12.27 20.79
C ILE A 783 -37.25 10.84 21.10
N ALA A 784 -36.36 9.94 21.53
CA ALA A 784 -36.69 8.72 22.27
C ALA A 784 -35.43 8.28 23.05
N THR A 785 -35.33 8.66 24.33
CA THR A 785 -35.65 7.85 25.52
C THR A 785 -34.60 6.78 25.87
N THR A 786 -34.00 7.02 27.04
CA THR A 786 -33.34 6.09 27.95
C THR A 786 -34.03 4.73 28.06
N GLU A 787 -33.25 3.65 27.91
CA GLU A 787 -33.51 2.37 28.56
C GLU A 787 -32.25 1.79 29.19
N ILE A 788 -32.46 1.24 30.39
CA ILE A 788 -31.52 0.57 31.28
C ILE A 788 -31.54 -0.92 30.92
N ALA A 789 -30.37 -1.52 30.73
CA ALA A 789 -30.08 -2.96 30.78
C ALA A 789 -28.54 -3.12 30.86
N ASP A 790 -27.88 -4.11 31.43
CA ASP A 790 -28.09 -5.18 32.42
C ASP A 790 -26.64 -5.69 32.71
N PRO A 791 -26.16 -5.93 33.96
CA PRO A 791 -24.73 -6.13 34.22
C PRO A 791 -24.12 -7.50 33.86
N ASN A 792 -24.80 -8.37 33.09
CA ASN A 792 -24.36 -9.77 32.88
C ASN A 792 -24.22 -10.19 31.40
N SER A 793 -23.45 -9.45 30.59
CA SER A 793 -23.02 -9.94 29.27
C SER A 793 -21.53 -10.28 29.24
N THR A 794 -21.26 -11.58 29.16
CA THR A 794 -19.98 -12.28 29.01
C THR A 794 -19.11 -11.71 27.87
N ILE A 795 -17.87 -11.36 28.20
CA ILE A 795 -16.84 -10.93 27.23
C ILE A 795 -16.39 -12.14 26.40
N VAL A 796 -16.60 -12.08 25.09
CA VAL A 796 -16.00 -12.99 24.10
C VAL A 796 -14.80 -12.30 23.47
N LEU A 797 -13.61 -12.87 23.66
CA LEU A 797 -12.37 -12.47 22.97
C LEU A 797 -12.32 -13.10 21.57
N PRO A 798 -11.83 -12.39 20.53
CA PRO A 798 -11.63 -12.98 19.20
C PRO A 798 -10.34 -13.83 19.14
N PRO A 799 -10.28 -14.82 18.23
CA PRO A 799 -9.21 -15.82 18.17
C PRO A 799 -7.93 -15.32 17.48
N GLN A 800 -6.85 -16.05 17.79
CA GLN A 800 -5.41 -15.93 17.49
C GLN A 800 -4.96 -15.16 16.25
#